data_AF-A0A6A6U3D3-F1
#
_entry.id   AF-A0A6A6U3D3-F1
#
_cell.length_a   1.000
_cell.length_b   1.000
_cell.length_c   1.000
_cell.angle_alpha   90.00
_cell.angle_beta   90.00
_cell.angle_gamma   90.00
#
_symmetry.space_group_name_H-M   'P 1'
#
loop_
_entity.id
_entity.type
_entity.pdbx_description
1 polymer ?
#
loop_
_entity_poly.entity_id
_entity_poly.type
_entity_poly.pdbx_seq_one_letter_code
_entity_poly.pdbx_strand_id
1 'polypeptide(L)'
;MPKENKKRGRRAEKKRKLENAEPEHDTFSKRQKQVASGGGEAFEGGEDYIDIGQDTYEAYEEEGGPVRAERPFYGLLDETEQEFFHEAAQELEQDAFPNDQEREDFLENLFHQTEGKELKMANSQSCSRLLERLIPLLGPEKLKKLFKAFSGQFQSLVQHRFASHCCEILFIRTAPVVTQEIISPPDNFVTDESAEPLPPMEDLFLGVVQELQEHMGWLMTDTFASHPLRVLLLVLSGQPIRQASLKSGLHSRKKENVPTYGAEKEEEDKTILEERAVPSSFTESLESLITTSVAGLDTNTLRSLATHKTGNPILQLLLRLELTHFGKQRAKDESSLFHVLLPDDPITPESFSAGFINGLMYDAVGSRLLETILEYAPSKTFKAIYKDFFKERLPTLARNDIASYVASKALTRLSKEDLQAAITILVPEVESLLERNRLTILRTLIDRSVIRSAHTQPLATAFATALPGPHGFDIARLLKLSSTPDSDNKPRSKSKSKTKSDDTDIQDDADADPDTVTTTTPASTKLHRSLLAQSMLLSPGPLSQLCLNALSSLPQPLLLTIATDAHASHTLTTALSAPHTPVIPRRKLIAHLYGHAGSLSLDPRGSRIITSVWTATYDLAFMRERIAEELAENSASLMASGCGRSVWRTWGMDLYKRRRREWMEICRAGRDGERDALKMGNGEEKKGVFVGFPEHDEGREGESAKRHMKAIDRARERHVRAKRSGASGANAQKVEERVRSAETVV
;
A
#
# COMPACT_ATOMS: atom_id res chain seq x y z
N MET A 1 -44.88 -5.68 -44.64
CA MET A 1 -45.01 -6.98 -43.93
C MET A 1 -44.73 -8.10 -44.94
N PRO A 2 -44.18 -9.29 -44.61
CA PRO A 2 -43.87 -9.90 -43.29
C PRO A 2 -42.51 -10.69 -43.15
N LYS A 3 -42.18 -11.02 -41.88
CA LYS A 3 -41.59 -12.26 -41.27
C LYS A 3 -40.14 -12.78 -41.49
N GLU A 4 -39.44 -12.81 -40.34
CA GLU A 4 -38.71 -13.90 -39.64
C GLU A 4 -37.65 -14.77 -40.37
N ASN A 5 -36.41 -14.68 -39.89
CA ASN A 5 -35.37 -15.70 -40.06
C ASN A 5 -34.88 -16.21 -38.68
N LYS A 6 -35.24 -17.46 -38.35
CA LYS A 6 -34.64 -18.27 -37.27
C LYS A 6 -33.64 -19.25 -37.86
N LYS A 7 -32.40 -19.30 -37.37
CA LYS A 7 -31.56 -20.51 -37.39
C LYS A 7 -30.77 -20.64 -36.08
N ARG A 8 -31.16 -21.64 -35.29
CA ARG A 8 -30.60 -22.08 -34.00
C ARG A 8 -29.58 -23.19 -34.30
N GLY A 9 -28.36 -23.11 -33.77
CA GLY A 9 -27.26 -24.03 -34.11
C GLY A 9 -26.55 -24.68 -32.92
N ARG A 10 -26.39 -26.00 -33.01
CA ARG A 10 -25.29 -26.87 -32.52
C ARG A 10 -25.09 -27.22 -31.03
N ARG A 11 -25.78 -26.65 -30.03
CA ARG A 11 -25.65 -27.14 -28.63
C ARG A 11 -26.60 -28.29 -28.24
N ALA A 12 -27.68 -28.49 -29.00
CA ALA A 12 -28.73 -29.48 -28.67
C ALA A 12 -28.41 -30.92 -29.13
N GLU A 13 -27.46 -31.13 -30.02
CA GLU A 13 -27.17 -32.46 -30.60
C GLU A 13 -26.17 -33.27 -29.76
N LYS A 14 -25.36 -32.59 -28.92
CA LYS A 14 -24.38 -33.25 -28.04
C LYS A 14 -25.02 -33.81 -26.75
N LYS A 15 -26.18 -33.28 -26.34
CA LYS A 15 -26.90 -33.73 -25.13
C LYS A 15 -27.69 -35.03 -25.33
N ARG A 16 -28.17 -35.32 -26.56
CA ARG A 16 -28.91 -36.56 -26.88
C ARG A 16 -28.06 -37.83 -27.00
N LYS A 17 -26.72 -37.74 -27.02
CA LYS A 17 -25.83 -38.92 -27.11
C LYS A 17 -25.38 -39.48 -25.75
N LEU A 18 -25.65 -38.78 -24.65
CA LEU A 18 -25.25 -39.21 -23.30
C LEU A 18 -26.38 -39.87 -22.49
N GLU A 19 -27.63 -39.79 -22.95
CA GLU A 19 -28.81 -40.32 -22.23
C GLU A 19 -29.16 -41.80 -22.53
N ASN A 20 -28.42 -42.49 -23.40
CA ASN A 20 -28.80 -43.82 -23.91
C ASN A 20 -27.80 -44.97 -23.61
N ALA A 21 -27.24 -45.04 -22.39
CA ALA A 21 -26.49 -46.23 -21.97
C ALA A 21 -26.98 -46.72 -20.59
N GLU A 22 -27.64 -47.88 -20.57
CA GLU A 22 -28.09 -48.60 -19.37
C GLU A 22 -26.94 -49.37 -18.66
N PRO A 23 -27.11 -49.78 -17.39
CA PRO A 23 -26.03 -50.26 -16.52
C PRO A 23 -25.97 -51.79 -16.40
N GLU A 24 -24.76 -52.36 -16.26
CA GLU A 24 -24.56 -53.74 -15.78
C GLU A 24 -23.63 -53.80 -14.55
N HIS A 25 -23.85 -54.85 -13.74
CA HIS A 25 -23.58 -54.99 -12.30
C HIS A 25 -22.29 -55.80 -12.00
N ASP A 26 -21.84 -55.74 -10.73
CA ASP A 26 -20.90 -56.64 -9.99
C ASP A 26 -19.39 -56.56 -10.31
N THR A 27 -18.41 -56.64 -9.39
CA THR A 27 -18.29 -57.16 -8.00
C THR A 27 -17.02 -56.62 -7.29
N PHE A 28 -16.99 -56.75 -5.95
CA PHE A 28 -15.93 -56.46 -4.95
C PHE A 28 -14.45 -56.74 -5.28
N SER A 29 -13.50 -55.92 -4.76
CA SER A 29 -12.56 -56.30 -3.66
C SER A 29 -11.53 -55.22 -3.27
N LYS A 30 -11.23 -55.15 -1.97
CA LYS A 30 -10.23 -54.31 -1.26
C LYS A 30 -8.78 -54.60 -1.68
N ARG A 31 -7.94 -53.54 -1.75
CA ARG A 31 -6.51 -53.65 -1.38
C ARG A 31 -5.91 -52.33 -0.88
N GLN A 32 -5.43 -52.35 0.37
CA GLN A 32 -4.55 -51.35 1.00
C GLN A 32 -3.10 -51.54 0.54
N LYS A 33 -2.33 -50.47 0.25
CA LYS A 33 -1.06 -50.10 0.93
C LYS A 33 -0.29 -48.91 0.30
N GLN A 34 0.08 -47.97 1.17
CA GLN A 34 1.39 -47.32 1.40
C GLN A 34 2.18 -46.56 0.29
N VAL A 35 2.31 -45.24 0.52
CA VAL A 35 3.52 -44.38 0.64
C VAL A 35 4.75 -44.70 -0.25
N ALA A 36 5.13 -43.75 -1.11
CA ALA A 36 6.48 -43.15 -1.17
C ALA A 36 6.59 -41.95 -2.14
N SER A 37 6.92 -40.80 -1.55
CA SER A 37 7.76 -39.69 -2.02
C SER A 37 8.37 -39.71 -3.44
N GLY A 38 8.23 -38.58 -4.14
CA GLY A 38 9.38 -37.89 -4.76
C GLY A 38 9.27 -37.60 -6.24
N GLY A 39 9.12 -36.32 -6.60
CA GLY A 39 9.29 -35.83 -7.97
C GLY A 39 8.68 -34.46 -8.16
N GLY A 40 9.47 -33.41 -7.94
CA GLY A 40 9.05 -32.02 -8.11
C GLY A 40 8.98 -31.61 -9.58
N GLU A 41 7.88 -30.98 -9.96
CA GLU A 41 7.76 -30.21 -11.18
C GLU A 41 7.54 -28.74 -10.83
N ALA A 42 8.27 -27.90 -11.56
CA ALA A 42 8.34 -26.46 -11.40
C ALA A 42 7.00 -25.81 -11.77
N PHE A 43 6.43 -25.04 -10.85
CA PHE A 43 5.25 -24.23 -11.12
C PHE A 43 5.67 -22.91 -11.77
N GLU A 44 5.47 -22.80 -13.08
CA GLU A 44 5.44 -21.52 -13.77
C GLU A 44 4.19 -20.75 -13.34
N GLY A 45 4.40 -19.55 -12.81
CA GLY A 45 3.34 -18.63 -12.44
C GLY A 45 2.86 -17.83 -13.66
N GLY A 46 1.58 -17.91 -13.93
CA GLY A 46 0.88 -17.04 -14.88
C GLY A 46 -0.53 -17.55 -15.15
N GLU A 47 -1.51 -16.68 -14.93
CA GLU A 47 -2.90 -16.81 -15.39
C GLU A 47 -3.90 -17.57 -14.49
N ASP A 48 -4.22 -17.02 -13.31
CA ASP A 48 -5.53 -17.26 -12.69
C ASP A 48 -6.60 -16.39 -13.40
N TYR A 49 -6.99 -16.81 -14.60
CA TYR A 49 -8.25 -16.42 -15.23
C TYR A 49 -9.33 -17.38 -14.73
N ILE A 50 -10.14 -16.96 -13.76
CA ILE A 50 -11.36 -17.69 -13.43
C ILE A 50 -12.45 -17.22 -14.40
N ASP A 51 -12.68 -18.01 -15.44
CA ASP A 51 -13.90 -17.93 -16.24
C ASP A 51 -15.08 -18.41 -15.39
N ILE A 52 -15.82 -17.50 -14.77
CA ILE A 52 -17.10 -17.85 -14.15
C ILE A 52 -18.19 -17.59 -15.18
N GLY A 53 -18.34 -18.56 -16.08
CA GLY A 53 -19.53 -18.67 -16.93
C GLY A 53 -20.79 -18.73 -16.06
N GLN A 54 -21.80 -17.95 -16.46
CA GLN A 54 -23.19 -18.20 -16.10
C GLN A 54 -23.52 -19.64 -16.52
N ASP A 55 -23.68 -20.55 -15.56
CA ASP A 55 -24.69 -21.61 -15.57
C ASP A 55 -24.56 -22.42 -14.25
N THR A 56 -25.64 -22.36 -13.45
CA THR A 56 -26.03 -23.35 -12.42
C THR A 56 -24.97 -23.82 -11.40
N TYR A 57 -24.90 -23.13 -10.27
CA TYR A 57 -24.54 -23.79 -9.00
C TYR A 57 -25.83 -24.08 -8.24
N GLU A 58 -26.36 -25.28 -8.44
CA GLU A 58 -27.12 -25.94 -7.40
C GLU A 58 -26.18 -26.18 -6.20
N ALA A 59 -26.73 -26.08 -4.99
CA ALA A 59 -26.01 -26.23 -3.75
C ALA A 59 -25.27 -27.58 -3.71
N TYR A 60 -23.95 -27.54 -3.81
CA TYR A 60 -23.12 -28.62 -3.30
C TYR A 60 -22.81 -28.28 -1.83
N GLU A 61 -23.58 -28.91 -0.96
CA GLU A 61 -23.26 -29.02 0.46
C GLU A 61 -21.94 -29.80 0.57
N GLU A 62 -20.86 -29.14 1.00
CA GLU A 62 -19.70 -29.84 1.54
C GLU A 62 -20.12 -30.46 2.89
N GLU A 63 -20.33 -31.77 2.91
CA GLU A 63 -20.49 -32.55 4.14
C GLU A 63 -19.26 -32.33 5.04
N GLY A 64 -19.42 -31.57 6.13
CA GLY A 64 -18.43 -31.47 7.19
C GLY A 64 -18.24 -30.09 7.83
N GLY A 65 -18.83 -29.02 7.27
CA GLY A 65 -18.87 -27.71 7.94
C GLY A 65 -20.01 -27.60 8.96
N PRO A 66 -19.90 -26.78 10.02
CA PRO A 66 -21.06 -26.45 10.84
C PRO A 66 -22.16 -25.90 9.92
N VAL A 67 -23.38 -26.39 10.11
CA VAL A 67 -24.60 -25.97 9.38
C VAL A 67 -24.59 -24.45 9.28
N ARG A 68 -24.28 -23.91 8.09
CA ARG A 68 -24.38 -22.46 7.84
C ARG A 68 -25.84 -22.11 8.09
N ALA A 69 -26.10 -21.25 9.07
CA ALA A 69 -27.43 -20.69 9.26
C ALA A 69 -27.97 -20.23 7.90
N GLU A 70 -29.21 -20.60 7.57
CA GLU A 70 -29.86 -20.18 6.33
C GLU A 70 -29.71 -18.67 6.20
N ARG A 71 -29.02 -18.23 5.14
CA ARG A 71 -28.74 -16.82 4.95
C ARG A 71 -30.08 -16.08 4.79
N PRO A 72 -30.31 -14.97 5.52
CA PRO A 72 -31.56 -14.24 5.42
C PRO A 72 -31.77 -13.78 3.98
N PHE A 73 -32.95 -14.05 3.44
CA PHE A 73 -33.36 -13.52 2.14
C PHE A 73 -34.11 -12.21 2.35
N TYR A 74 -33.53 -11.10 1.89
CA TYR A 74 -34.08 -9.76 2.08
C TYR A 74 -35.10 -9.37 0.99
N GLY A 75 -35.39 -10.26 0.04
CA GLY A 75 -36.20 -9.97 -1.13
C GLY A 75 -35.37 -9.59 -2.35
N LEU A 76 -36.03 -9.59 -3.51
CA LEU A 76 -35.47 -9.06 -4.76
C LEU A 76 -36.00 -7.64 -4.99
N LEU A 77 -35.22 -6.87 -5.74
CA LEU A 77 -35.69 -5.64 -6.35
C LEU A 77 -36.59 -6.00 -7.53
N ASP A 78 -37.69 -5.29 -7.72
CA ASP A 78 -38.53 -5.48 -8.89
C ASP A 78 -37.86 -4.96 -10.17
N GLU A 79 -38.44 -5.25 -11.34
CA GLU A 79 -37.86 -4.85 -12.63
C GLU A 79 -37.69 -3.33 -12.74
N THR A 80 -38.65 -2.55 -12.23
CA THR A 80 -38.61 -1.09 -12.28
C THR A 80 -37.53 -0.51 -11.38
N GLU A 81 -37.34 -1.09 -10.19
CA GLU A 81 -36.28 -0.73 -9.25
C GLU A 81 -34.91 -1.07 -9.82
N GLN A 82 -34.77 -2.24 -10.46
CA GLN A 82 -33.51 -2.64 -11.09
C GLN A 82 -33.12 -1.72 -12.24
N GLU A 83 -34.07 -1.37 -13.11
CA GLU A 83 -33.85 -0.42 -14.20
C GLU A 83 -33.43 0.96 -13.65
N PHE A 84 -34.17 1.49 -12.68
CA PHE A 84 -33.84 2.76 -12.04
C PHE A 84 -32.42 2.78 -11.46
N PHE A 85 -32.05 1.78 -10.66
CA PHE A 85 -30.71 1.73 -10.06
C PHE A 85 -29.61 1.46 -11.09
N HIS A 86 -29.92 0.79 -12.20
CA HIS A 86 -28.96 0.62 -13.28
C HIS A 86 -28.66 1.95 -13.98
N GLU A 87 -29.70 2.73 -14.31
CA GLU A 87 -29.56 4.07 -14.89
C GLU A 87 -28.82 5.01 -13.95
N ALA A 88 -29.21 5.03 -12.66
CA ALA A 88 -28.54 5.85 -11.65
C ALA A 88 -27.04 5.50 -11.48
N ALA A 89 -26.69 4.22 -11.61
CA ALA A 89 -25.29 3.79 -11.56
C ALA A 89 -24.48 4.29 -12.76
N GLN A 90 -25.08 4.34 -13.94
CA GLN A 90 -24.45 4.87 -15.15
C GLN A 90 -24.29 6.38 -15.08
N GLU A 91 -25.29 7.10 -14.60
CA GLU A 91 -25.23 8.56 -14.42
C GLU A 91 -24.14 8.95 -13.41
N LEU A 92 -24.08 8.24 -12.28
CA LEU A 92 -23.04 8.45 -11.27
C LEU A 92 -21.62 8.12 -11.78
N GLU A 93 -21.49 7.19 -12.72
CA GLU A 93 -20.20 6.83 -13.33
C GLU A 93 -19.73 7.86 -14.36
N GLN A 94 -20.66 8.50 -15.06
CA GLN A 94 -20.33 9.57 -15.98
C GLN A 94 -19.93 10.85 -15.25
N ASP A 95 -20.50 11.09 -14.05
CA ASP A 95 -20.28 12.28 -13.20
C ASP A 95 -20.39 13.58 -14.01
N ALA A 96 -21.28 13.60 -15.01
CA ALA A 96 -21.40 14.68 -16.00
C ALA A 96 -22.45 15.72 -15.58
N PHE A 97 -22.47 16.06 -14.29
CA PHE A 97 -23.44 17.01 -13.73
C PHE A 97 -23.09 18.45 -14.14
N PRO A 98 -24.08 19.28 -14.53
CA PRO A 98 -23.83 20.67 -14.93
C PRO A 98 -23.21 21.54 -13.84
N ASN A 99 -23.52 21.26 -12.57
CA ASN A 99 -23.01 21.96 -11.40
C ASN A 99 -23.10 21.08 -10.14
N ASP A 100 -22.45 21.52 -9.05
CA ASP A 100 -22.40 20.79 -7.79
C ASP A 100 -23.77 20.67 -7.10
N GLN A 101 -24.68 21.63 -7.31
CA GLN A 101 -26.02 21.60 -6.70
C GLN A 101 -26.88 20.50 -7.33
N GLU A 102 -26.94 20.41 -8.66
CA GLU A 102 -27.67 19.35 -9.36
C GLU A 102 -27.12 17.96 -9.01
N ARG A 103 -25.81 17.86 -8.79
CA ARG A 103 -25.17 16.65 -8.30
C ARG A 103 -25.62 16.30 -6.89
N GLU A 104 -25.76 17.27 -5.99
CA GLU A 104 -26.26 17.06 -4.62
C GLU A 104 -27.74 16.65 -4.62
N ASP A 105 -28.58 17.32 -5.40
CA ASP A 105 -30.00 17.01 -5.56
C ASP A 105 -30.19 15.58 -6.12
N PHE A 106 -29.37 15.18 -7.10
CA PHE A 106 -29.35 13.82 -7.61
C PHE A 106 -29.01 12.80 -6.51
N LEU A 107 -27.96 13.05 -5.71
CA LEU A 107 -27.55 12.16 -4.63
C LEU A 107 -28.61 12.07 -3.53
N GLU A 108 -29.32 13.15 -3.23
CA GLU A 108 -30.42 13.16 -2.28
C GLU A 108 -31.60 12.31 -2.76
N ASN A 109 -32.03 12.52 -4.01
CA ASN A 109 -33.09 11.71 -4.62
C ASN A 109 -32.70 10.23 -4.68
N LEU A 110 -31.47 9.93 -5.10
CA LEU A 110 -30.97 8.57 -5.17
C LEU A 110 -30.97 7.89 -3.79
N PHE A 111 -30.49 8.59 -2.75
CA PHE A 111 -30.50 8.06 -1.39
C PHE A 111 -31.93 7.79 -0.89
N HIS A 112 -32.87 8.70 -1.12
CA HIS A 112 -34.27 8.51 -0.77
C HIS A 112 -34.88 7.27 -1.44
N GLN A 113 -34.49 6.96 -2.69
CA GLN A 113 -34.96 5.75 -3.37
C GLN A 113 -34.38 4.45 -2.79
N THR A 114 -33.28 4.53 -2.03
CA THR A 114 -32.71 3.36 -1.33
C THR A 114 -33.43 3.02 -0.03
N GLU A 115 -34.21 3.95 0.54
CA GLU A 115 -34.85 3.77 1.84
C GLU A 115 -35.82 2.56 1.83
N GLY A 116 -35.63 1.63 2.76
CA GLY A 116 -36.38 0.36 2.85
C GLY A 116 -35.95 -0.72 1.85
N LYS A 117 -34.94 -0.46 1.02
CA LYS A 117 -34.40 -1.37 0.00
C LYS A 117 -32.90 -1.64 0.18
N GLU A 118 -32.29 -1.09 1.21
CA GLU A 118 -30.85 -1.08 1.45
C GLU A 118 -30.29 -2.50 1.53
N LEU A 119 -30.95 -3.39 2.27
CA LEU A 119 -30.55 -4.79 2.41
C LEU A 119 -30.69 -5.57 1.10
N LYS A 120 -31.74 -5.32 0.31
CA LYS A 120 -31.92 -5.91 -1.02
C LYS A 120 -30.81 -5.47 -1.97
N MET A 121 -30.51 -4.18 -1.97
CA MET A 121 -29.47 -3.60 -2.81
C MET A 121 -28.08 -4.14 -2.44
N ALA A 122 -27.74 -4.19 -1.15
CA ALA A 122 -26.45 -4.69 -0.68
C ALA A 122 -26.22 -6.18 -1.02
N ASN A 123 -27.30 -6.96 -1.09
CA ASN A 123 -27.24 -8.38 -1.45
C ASN A 123 -27.42 -8.65 -2.96
N SER A 124 -27.62 -7.62 -3.78
CA SER A 124 -27.71 -7.74 -5.23
C SER A 124 -26.35 -7.52 -5.92
N GLN A 125 -26.03 -8.32 -6.94
CA GLN A 125 -24.76 -8.23 -7.67
C GLN A 125 -24.55 -6.87 -8.35
N SER A 126 -25.60 -6.31 -8.94
CA SER A 126 -25.53 -5.02 -9.65
C SER A 126 -25.62 -3.85 -8.69
N CYS A 127 -26.59 -3.89 -7.78
CA CYS A 127 -26.92 -2.75 -6.92
C CYS A 127 -25.95 -2.59 -5.74
N SER A 128 -25.24 -3.64 -5.32
CA SER A 128 -24.16 -3.52 -4.33
C SER A 128 -23.04 -2.62 -4.82
N ARG A 129 -22.68 -2.68 -6.11
CA ARG A 129 -21.68 -1.79 -6.71
C ARG A 129 -22.13 -0.33 -6.73
N LEU A 130 -23.43 -0.10 -6.95
CA LEU A 130 -24.01 1.23 -6.82
C LEU A 130 -23.89 1.72 -5.38
N LEU A 131 -24.24 0.90 -4.38
CA LEU A 131 -24.05 1.26 -2.97
C LEU A 131 -22.58 1.51 -2.63
N GLU A 132 -21.64 0.69 -3.10
CA GLU A 132 -20.19 0.91 -2.93
C GLU A 132 -19.74 2.27 -3.48
N ARG A 133 -20.34 2.73 -4.58
CA ARG A 133 -20.07 4.05 -5.19
C ARG A 133 -20.82 5.19 -4.50
N LEU A 134 -22.01 4.93 -3.97
CA LEU A 134 -22.85 5.91 -3.30
C LEU A 134 -22.32 6.26 -1.90
N ILE A 135 -21.95 5.27 -1.09
CA ILE A 135 -21.51 5.45 0.31
C ILE A 135 -20.41 6.53 0.46
N PRO A 136 -19.34 6.56 -0.37
CA PRO A 136 -18.32 7.62 -0.32
C PRO A 136 -18.80 9.05 -0.62
N LEU A 137 -20.03 9.20 -1.09
CA LEU A 137 -20.61 10.48 -1.52
C LEU A 137 -21.68 10.99 -0.53
N LEU A 138 -22.03 10.19 0.48
CA LEU A 138 -23.05 10.52 1.48
C LEU A 138 -22.45 11.35 2.62
N GLY A 139 -23.21 12.36 3.06
CA GLY A 139 -22.90 13.10 4.28
C GLY A 139 -23.17 12.30 5.57
N PRO A 140 -22.71 12.77 6.74
CA PRO A 140 -22.78 12.04 8.01
C PRO A 140 -24.17 11.53 8.41
N GLU A 141 -25.23 12.32 8.21
CA GLU A 141 -26.59 11.91 8.55
C GLU A 141 -27.11 10.75 7.69
N LYS A 142 -26.89 10.82 6.36
CA LYS A 142 -27.28 9.75 5.42
C LYS A 142 -26.48 8.48 5.68
N LEU A 143 -25.19 8.61 6.02
CA LEU A 143 -24.36 7.49 6.45
C LEU A 143 -24.90 6.81 7.72
N LYS A 144 -25.32 7.59 8.74
CA LYS A 144 -25.96 7.05 9.94
C LYS A 144 -27.25 6.31 9.65
N LYS A 145 -28.11 6.87 8.79
CA LYS A 145 -29.36 6.21 8.37
C LYS A 145 -29.08 4.86 7.71
N LEU A 146 -28.15 4.81 6.77
CA LEU A 146 -27.75 3.58 6.10
C LEU A 146 -27.12 2.56 7.07
N PHE A 147 -26.28 3.03 7.99
CA PHE A 147 -25.69 2.17 9.02
C PHE A 147 -26.77 1.57 9.93
N LYS A 148 -27.73 2.37 10.38
CA LYS A 148 -28.89 1.91 11.16
C LYS A 148 -29.73 0.89 10.37
N ALA A 149 -29.89 1.06 9.05
CA ALA A 149 -30.60 0.10 8.20
C ALA A 149 -29.90 -1.27 8.12
N PHE A 150 -28.58 -1.32 8.34
CA PHE A 150 -27.81 -2.57 8.38
C PHE A 150 -27.74 -3.20 9.78
N SER A 151 -28.05 -2.43 10.84
CA SER A 151 -27.98 -2.89 12.23
C SER A 151 -28.86 -4.13 12.46
N GLY A 152 -28.29 -5.13 13.15
CA GLY A 152 -28.95 -6.41 13.40
C GLY A 152 -28.84 -7.42 12.26
N GLN A 153 -28.22 -7.04 11.13
CA GLN A 153 -27.96 -7.93 9.99
C GLN A 153 -26.47 -8.00 9.61
N PHE A 154 -25.58 -7.29 10.30
CA PHE A 154 -24.15 -7.27 10.02
C PHE A 154 -23.53 -8.66 10.00
N GLN A 155 -23.93 -9.57 10.90
CA GLN A 155 -23.44 -10.95 10.92
C GLN A 155 -23.62 -11.60 9.53
N SER A 156 -24.79 -11.45 8.92
CA SER A 156 -25.11 -12.00 7.61
C SER A 156 -24.46 -11.21 6.48
N LEU A 157 -24.45 -9.87 6.57
CA LEU A 157 -23.92 -8.99 5.52
C LEU A 157 -22.41 -9.14 5.36
N VAL A 158 -21.63 -9.23 6.44
CA VAL A 158 -20.17 -9.36 6.36
C VAL A 158 -19.72 -10.68 5.71
N GLN A 159 -20.55 -11.72 5.73
CA GLN A 159 -20.28 -13.01 5.07
C GLN A 159 -20.78 -13.07 3.63
N HIS A 160 -21.52 -12.06 3.19
CA HIS A 160 -22.10 -12.05 1.86
C HIS A 160 -21.07 -11.59 0.82
N ARG A 161 -21.00 -12.27 -0.32
CA ARG A 161 -20.03 -11.99 -1.40
C ARG A 161 -20.10 -10.57 -1.98
N PHE A 162 -21.23 -9.89 -1.82
CA PHE A 162 -21.44 -8.52 -2.30
C PHE A 162 -21.59 -7.53 -1.12
N ALA A 163 -22.35 -7.91 -0.09
CA ALA A 163 -22.68 -6.98 0.99
C ALA A 163 -21.48 -6.74 1.92
N SER A 164 -20.53 -7.68 2.01
CA SER A 164 -19.27 -7.50 2.74
C SER A 164 -18.50 -6.26 2.27
N HIS A 165 -18.46 -6.01 0.96
CA HIS A 165 -17.83 -4.80 0.42
C HIS A 165 -18.59 -3.52 0.79
N CYS A 166 -19.93 -3.56 0.82
CA CYS A 166 -20.73 -2.45 1.31
C CYS A 166 -20.43 -2.15 2.79
N CYS A 167 -20.33 -3.19 3.64
CA CYS A 167 -19.94 -3.04 5.05
C CYS A 167 -18.53 -2.47 5.20
N GLU A 168 -17.57 -2.94 4.40
CA GLU A 168 -16.18 -2.45 4.42
C GLU A 168 -16.14 -0.94 4.14
N ILE A 169 -16.77 -0.50 3.05
CA ILE A 169 -16.78 0.91 2.65
C ILE A 169 -17.58 1.75 3.65
N LEU A 170 -18.70 1.24 4.16
CA LEU A 170 -19.49 1.91 5.19
C LEU A 170 -18.65 2.15 6.44
N PHE A 171 -17.98 1.12 6.97
CA PHE A 171 -17.11 1.27 8.15
C PHE A 171 -15.96 2.25 7.91
N ILE A 172 -15.33 2.21 6.73
CA ILE A 172 -14.26 3.15 6.37
C ILE A 172 -14.79 4.60 6.36
N ARG A 173 -15.93 4.83 5.71
CA ARG A 173 -16.49 6.18 5.51
C ARG A 173 -17.13 6.74 6.76
N THR A 174 -17.62 5.91 7.68
CA THR A 174 -18.14 6.38 8.97
C THR A 174 -17.09 6.52 10.06
N ALA A 175 -15.88 5.98 9.88
CA ALA A 175 -14.82 6.10 10.87
C ALA A 175 -14.45 7.56 11.23
N PRO A 176 -14.29 8.49 10.26
CA PRO A 176 -14.02 9.90 10.57
C PRO A 176 -15.18 10.59 11.30
N VAL A 177 -16.42 10.17 11.07
CA VAL A 177 -17.62 10.73 11.72
C VAL A 177 -17.57 10.52 13.23
N VAL A 178 -17.08 9.37 13.70
CA VAL A 178 -16.84 9.12 15.13
C VAL A 178 -15.92 10.20 15.72
N THR A 179 -14.80 10.48 15.06
CA THR A 179 -13.84 11.48 15.51
C THR A 179 -14.41 12.90 15.45
N GLN A 180 -15.20 13.22 14.43
CA GLN A 180 -15.90 14.50 14.31
C GLN A 180 -16.88 14.71 15.47
N GLU A 181 -17.63 13.69 15.86
CA GLU A 181 -18.59 13.74 16.97
C GLU A 181 -17.92 13.90 18.34
N ILE A 182 -16.69 13.41 18.52
CA ILE A 182 -15.90 13.69 19.72
C ILE A 182 -15.56 15.19 19.82
N ILE A 183 -15.23 15.82 18.69
CA ILE A 183 -14.82 17.23 18.62
C ILE A 183 -16.04 18.16 18.70
N SER A 184 -17.09 17.81 17.97
CA SER A 184 -18.36 18.53 17.87
C SER A 184 -19.49 17.55 18.13
N PRO A 185 -19.86 17.36 19.41
CA PRO A 185 -20.96 16.48 19.77
C PRO A 185 -22.23 16.91 19.04
N PRO A 186 -23.03 15.96 18.53
CA PRO A 186 -24.28 16.30 17.88
C PRO A 186 -25.16 17.08 18.85
N ASP A 187 -25.59 18.26 18.42
CA ASP A 187 -26.58 19.05 19.15
C ASP A 187 -27.86 18.20 19.22
N ASN A 188 -28.35 17.90 20.44
CA ASN A 188 -29.60 17.16 20.67
C ASN A 188 -30.87 17.90 20.17
N PHE A 189 -30.73 18.90 19.30
CA PHE A 189 -31.83 19.66 18.74
C PHE A 189 -32.47 18.88 17.60
N VAL A 190 -33.54 18.16 17.95
CA VAL A 190 -34.55 17.63 17.04
C VAL A 190 -35.05 18.79 16.15
N THR A 191 -34.71 18.79 14.87
CA THR A 191 -35.21 19.77 13.88
C THR A 191 -36.62 19.43 13.40
N ASP A 192 -37.11 18.21 13.65
CA ASP A 192 -38.40 17.73 13.18
C ASP A 192 -39.04 16.80 14.22
N GLU A 193 -40.19 17.18 14.80
CA GLU A 193 -40.89 16.44 15.87
C GLU A 193 -41.32 15.02 15.45
N SER A 194 -41.28 14.70 14.15
CA SER A 194 -41.56 13.38 13.58
C SER A 194 -40.36 12.48 13.31
N ALA A 195 -39.13 12.98 13.38
CA ALA A 195 -37.94 12.19 13.05
C ALA A 195 -37.33 11.55 14.30
N GLU A 196 -37.20 10.22 14.29
CA GLU A 196 -36.53 9.50 15.39
C GLU A 196 -35.05 9.92 15.46
N PRO A 197 -34.53 10.32 16.64
CA PRO A 197 -33.16 10.78 16.77
C PRO A 197 -32.18 9.69 16.35
N LEU A 198 -31.23 10.04 15.49
CA LEU A 198 -30.18 9.11 15.06
C LEU A 198 -29.14 8.95 16.17
N PRO A 199 -28.76 7.71 16.53
CA PRO A 199 -27.74 7.49 17.55
C PRO A 199 -26.38 8.08 17.13
N PRO A 200 -25.51 8.41 18.10
CA PRO A 200 -24.09 8.66 17.86
C PRO A 200 -23.46 7.54 17.02
N MET A 201 -22.47 7.89 16.20
CA MET A 201 -21.75 6.90 15.39
C MET A 201 -21.00 5.89 16.27
N GLU A 202 -20.55 6.33 17.45
CA GLU A 202 -19.97 5.46 18.49
C GLU A 202 -20.91 4.27 18.81
N ASP A 203 -22.16 4.56 19.18
CA ASP A 203 -23.15 3.54 19.57
C ASP A 203 -23.46 2.57 18.43
N LEU A 204 -23.50 3.05 17.19
CA LEU A 204 -23.70 2.22 16.01
C LEU A 204 -22.57 1.19 15.84
N PHE A 205 -21.31 1.61 15.99
CA PHE A 205 -20.18 0.69 15.95
C PHE A 205 -20.17 -0.31 17.11
N LEU A 206 -20.51 0.14 18.32
CA LEU A 206 -20.62 -0.76 19.49
C LEU A 206 -21.71 -1.81 19.28
N GLY A 207 -22.82 -1.45 18.63
CA GLY A 207 -23.86 -2.41 18.21
C GLY A 207 -23.32 -3.49 17.25
N VAL A 208 -22.47 -3.12 16.28
CA VAL A 208 -21.81 -4.10 15.40
C VAL A 208 -20.91 -5.04 16.20
N VAL A 209 -20.12 -4.49 17.13
CA VAL A 209 -19.24 -5.30 17.99
C VAL A 209 -20.06 -6.35 18.75
N GLN A 210 -21.15 -5.94 19.38
CA GLN A 210 -22.02 -6.84 20.13
C GLN A 210 -22.63 -7.94 19.23
N GLU A 211 -23.06 -7.60 18.01
CA GLU A 211 -23.63 -8.56 17.06
C GLU A 211 -22.62 -9.62 16.60
N LEU A 212 -21.36 -9.21 16.38
CA LEU A 212 -20.33 -10.08 15.82
C LEU A 212 -19.55 -10.87 16.89
N GLN A 213 -19.54 -10.40 18.14
CA GLN A 213 -18.66 -10.91 19.21
C GLN A 213 -18.77 -12.43 19.43
N GLU A 214 -19.99 -12.98 19.46
CA GLU A 214 -20.22 -14.41 19.68
C GLU A 214 -19.81 -15.29 18.49
N HIS A 215 -19.65 -14.69 17.31
CA HIS A 215 -19.38 -15.36 16.05
C HIS A 215 -17.91 -15.23 15.59
N MET A 216 -17.08 -14.51 16.35
CA MET A 216 -15.70 -14.18 15.95
C MET A 216 -14.85 -15.39 15.58
N GLY A 217 -14.99 -16.51 16.29
CA GLY A 217 -14.16 -17.71 16.08
C GLY A 217 -14.15 -18.21 14.62
N TRP A 218 -15.30 -18.22 13.95
CA TRP A 218 -15.42 -18.68 12.57
C TRP A 218 -15.47 -17.54 11.54
N LEU A 219 -15.92 -16.34 11.92
CA LEU A 219 -15.88 -15.17 11.02
C LEU A 219 -14.44 -14.80 10.63
N MET A 220 -13.47 -15.05 11.51
CA MET A 220 -12.05 -14.85 11.22
C MET A 220 -11.52 -15.70 10.05
N THR A 221 -12.11 -16.85 9.78
CA THR A 221 -11.70 -17.76 8.71
C THR A 221 -12.58 -17.67 7.46
N ASP A 222 -13.73 -17.00 7.54
CA ASP A 222 -14.63 -16.79 6.41
C ASP A 222 -14.03 -15.85 5.35
N THR A 223 -14.14 -16.26 4.09
CA THR A 223 -13.49 -15.61 2.94
C THR A 223 -13.98 -14.19 2.70
N PHE A 224 -15.19 -13.84 3.16
CA PHE A 224 -15.75 -12.50 3.02
C PHE A 224 -15.66 -11.75 4.35
N ALA A 225 -16.08 -12.35 5.46
CA ALA A 225 -16.20 -11.65 6.75
C ALA A 225 -14.87 -11.17 7.33
N SER A 226 -13.77 -11.89 7.06
CA SER A 226 -12.42 -11.49 7.49
C SER A 226 -11.99 -10.11 6.97
N HIS A 227 -12.58 -9.61 5.88
CA HIS A 227 -12.26 -8.30 5.33
C HIS A 227 -12.89 -7.16 6.15
N PRO A 228 -14.24 -7.06 6.28
CA PRO A 228 -14.87 -6.08 7.16
C PRO A 228 -14.42 -6.17 8.61
N LEU A 229 -14.15 -7.37 9.14
CA LEU A 229 -13.64 -7.52 10.50
C LEU A 229 -12.29 -6.84 10.72
N ARG A 230 -11.35 -6.99 9.77
CA ARG A 230 -10.07 -6.28 9.84
C ARG A 230 -10.27 -4.77 9.80
N VAL A 231 -11.21 -4.28 9.00
CA VAL A 231 -11.57 -2.85 8.99
C VAL A 231 -12.15 -2.43 10.32
N LEU A 232 -13.10 -3.17 10.89
CA LEU A 232 -13.69 -2.88 12.20
C LEU A 232 -12.61 -2.77 13.29
N LEU A 233 -11.67 -3.71 13.36
CA LEU A 233 -10.54 -3.67 14.30
C LEU A 233 -9.65 -2.43 14.11
N LEU A 234 -9.41 -2.00 12.86
CA LEU A 234 -8.68 -0.77 12.56
C LEU A 234 -9.48 0.49 12.93
N VAL A 235 -10.81 0.45 12.74
CA VAL A 235 -11.70 1.55 13.10
C VAL A 235 -11.67 1.76 14.62
N LEU A 236 -11.85 0.68 15.39
CA LEU A 236 -11.87 0.69 16.86
C LEU A 236 -10.51 1.10 17.45
N SER A 237 -9.40 0.70 16.83
CA SER A 237 -8.05 1.08 17.29
C SER A 237 -7.61 2.49 16.89
N GLY A 238 -8.40 3.20 16.07
CA GLY A 238 -8.00 4.51 15.54
C GLY A 238 -6.83 4.47 14.55
N GLN A 239 -6.31 3.29 14.19
CA GLN A 239 -5.18 3.17 13.28
C GLN A 239 -5.56 3.57 11.84
N PRO A 240 -4.57 4.03 11.03
CA PRO A 240 -4.77 4.30 9.61
C PRO A 240 -5.42 3.13 8.88
N ILE A 241 -6.53 3.39 8.19
CA ILE A 241 -7.24 2.39 7.40
C ILE A 241 -6.61 2.35 6.00
N ARG A 242 -5.36 1.90 5.96
CA ARG A 242 -4.61 1.82 4.70
C ARG A 242 -5.22 0.73 3.83
N GLN A 243 -5.81 1.13 2.70
CA GLN A 243 -6.25 0.17 1.67
C GLN A 243 -5.15 -0.84 1.31
N ALA A 244 -3.87 -0.44 1.30
CA ALA A 244 -2.73 -1.34 1.05
C ALA A 244 -2.51 -2.43 2.12
N SER A 245 -2.86 -2.17 3.39
CA SER A 245 -2.77 -3.15 4.49
C SER A 245 -3.95 -4.13 4.48
N LEU A 246 -5.07 -3.75 3.88
CA LEU A 246 -6.25 -4.60 3.62
C LEU A 246 -6.09 -5.43 2.33
N LYS A 247 -5.32 -4.92 1.35
CA LYS A 247 -4.99 -5.51 0.04
C LYS A 247 -4.04 -6.73 0.07
N SER A 248 -3.75 -7.29 1.25
CA SER A 248 -3.00 -8.56 1.34
C SER A 248 -3.83 -9.72 0.77
N GLY A 249 -3.59 -10.08 -0.50
CA GLY A 249 -3.66 -11.47 -0.95
C GLY A 249 -4.65 -11.86 -2.04
N LEU A 250 -5.76 -11.15 -2.29
CA LEU A 250 -6.87 -11.75 -3.09
C LEU A 250 -7.73 -10.78 -3.90
N HIS A 251 -7.34 -9.52 -4.09
CA HIS A 251 -8.06 -8.63 -5.02
C HIS A 251 -7.24 -8.38 -6.28
N SER A 252 -7.83 -8.72 -7.43
CA SER A 252 -7.31 -8.41 -8.76
C SER A 252 -6.92 -6.93 -8.81
N ARG A 253 -5.72 -6.64 -9.30
CA ARG A 253 -5.12 -5.30 -9.47
C ARG A 253 -5.92 -4.40 -10.44
N LYS A 254 -7.10 -4.85 -10.86
CA LYS A 254 -8.01 -4.26 -11.82
C LYS A 254 -9.31 -3.79 -11.13
N LYS A 255 -9.25 -3.28 -9.90
CA LYS A 255 -10.33 -2.39 -9.42
C LYS A 255 -10.01 -1.03 -10.05
N GLU A 256 -10.85 -0.61 -10.98
CA GLU A 256 -10.80 0.69 -11.62
C GLU A 256 -10.64 1.76 -10.52
N ASN A 257 -9.58 2.56 -10.62
CA ASN A 257 -9.45 3.75 -9.78
C ASN A 257 -10.65 4.62 -10.12
N VAL A 258 -11.67 4.64 -9.27
CA VAL A 258 -12.76 5.62 -9.35
C VAL A 258 -12.10 6.98 -9.05
N PRO A 259 -11.95 7.87 -10.05
CA PRO A 259 -11.42 9.19 -9.79
C PRO A 259 -12.54 10.01 -9.14
N THR A 260 -12.57 10.08 -7.82
CA THR A 260 -13.44 11.01 -7.09
C THR A 260 -12.77 12.39 -7.06
N TYR A 261 -13.32 13.36 -7.80
CA TYR A 261 -12.85 14.75 -7.80
C TYR A 261 -13.52 15.56 -6.67
N GLY A 262 -12.75 16.40 -5.97
CA GLY A 262 -13.23 17.36 -4.97
C GLY A 262 -12.24 17.64 -3.83
N ALA A 263 -12.04 18.92 -3.46
CA ALA A 263 -11.05 19.34 -2.45
C ALA A 263 -11.41 18.88 -1.01
N GLU A 264 -12.69 18.77 -0.68
CA GLU A 264 -13.15 18.27 0.63
C GLU A 264 -12.91 16.75 0.77
N LYS A 265 -13.01 15.99 -0.34
CA LYS A 265 -12.74 14.55 -0.35
C LYS A 265 -11.25 14.21 -0.31
N GLU A 266 -10.37 15.08 -0.81
CA GLU A 266 -8.93 14.94 -0.58
C GLU A 266 -8.56 15.06 0.91
N GLU A 267 -9.28 15.88 1.69
CA GLU A 267 -9.10 15.96 3.15
C GLU A 267 -9.69 14.73 3.85
N GLU A 268 -10.88 14.26 3.48
CA GLU A 268 -11.45 13.03 4.04
C GLU A 268 -10.56 11.80 3.76
N ASP A 269 -10.10 11.61 2.53
CA ASP A 269 -9.20 10.51 2.19
C ASP A 269 -7.85 10.62 2.92
N LYS A 270 -7.36 11.84 3.23
CA LYS A 270 -6.21 12.04 4.14
C LYS A 270 -6.53 11.60 5.56
N THR A 271 -7.69 11.97 6.11
CA THR A 271 -8.06 11.58 7.50
C THR A 271 -8.21 10.07 7.67
N ILE A 272 -8.66 9.35 6.64
CA ILE A 272 -8.74 7.88 6.65
C ILE A 272 -7.35 7.23 6.66
N LEU A 273 -6.35 7.91 6.08
CA LEU A 273 -4.96 7.44 5.98
C LEU A 273 -4.08 7.85 7.18
N GLU A 274 -4.64 8.61 8.12
CA GLU A 274 -3.98 9.08 9.35
C GLU A 274 -4.51 8.36 10.59
N GLU A 275 -3.79 8.50 11.70
CA GLU A 275 -4.22 7.99 13.01
C GLU A 275 -5.30 8.91 13.58
N ARG A 276 -6.38 8.32 14.10
CA ARG A 276 -7.59 9.02 14.53
C ARG A 276 -7.78 8.89 16.03
N ALA A 277 -8.26 9.97 16.65
CA ALA A 277 -8.77 9.89 18.02
C ALA A 277 -10.10 9.10 18.04
N VAL A 278 -10.19 8.16 18.98
CA VAL A 278 -11.35 7.29 19.19
C VAL A 278 -11.82 7.36 20.64
N PRO A 279 -13.11 7.07 20.92
CA PRO A 279 -13.64 7.04 22.29
C PRO A 279 -13.00 5.93 23.13
N SER A 280 -13.05 6.05 24.46
CA SER A 280 -12.52 5.00 25.35
C SER A 280 -13.28 3.68 25.22
N SER A 281 -14.60 3.75 24.96
CA SER A 281 -15.45 2.59 24.69
C SER A 281 -14.93 1.74 23.53
N PHE A 282 -14.39 2.35 22.48
CA PHE A 282 -13.80 1.63 21.34
C PHE A 282 -12.55 0.85 21.77
N THR A 283 -11.73 1.43 22.65
CA THR A 283 -10.55 0.75 23.20
C THR A 283 -10.95 -0.44 24.07
N GLU A 284 -11.97 -0.28 24.91
CA GLU A 284 -12.52 -1.34 25.77
C GLU A 284 -13.14 -2.48 24.93
N SER A 285 -13.93 -2.13 23.91
CA SER A 285 -14.51 -3.11 22.98
C SER A 285 -13.45 -3.82 22.15
N LEU A 286 -12.41 -3.12 21.71
CA LEU A 286 -11.29 -3.72 20.99
C LEU A 286 -10.57 -4.75 21.85
N GLU A 287 -10.30 -4.42 23.12
CA GLU A 287 -9.72 -5.34 24.08
C GLU A 287 -10.57 -6.59 24.24
N SER A 288 -11.87 -6.40 24.50
CA SER A 288 -12.82 -7.51 24.63
C SER A 288 -12.85 -8.38 23.37
N LEU A 289 -12.86 -7.78 22.18
CA LEU A 289 -12.84 -8.53 20.92
C LEU A 289 -11.57 -9.35 20.76
N ILE A 290 -10.38 -8.80 21.07
CA ILE A 290 -9.12 -9.53 20.99
C ILE A 290 -9.15 -10.73 21.94
N THR A 291 -9.55 -10.52 23.20
CA THR A 291 -9.61 -11.58 24.20
C THR A 291 -10.65 -12.64 23.84
N THR A 292 -11.88 -12.26 23.44
CA THR A 292 -12.94 -13.20 23.05
C THR A 292 -12.59 -13.97 21.77
N SER A 293 -11.88 -13.35 20.81
CA SER A 293 -11.50 -14.02 19.55
C SER A 293 -10.58 -15.23 19.76
N VAL A 294 -9.82 -15.24 20.87
CA VAL A 294 -8.91 -16.34 21.22
C VAL A 294 -9.41 -17.17 22.39
N ALA A 295 -10.42 -16.68 23.13
CA ALA A 295 -11.03 -17.39 24.25
C ALA A 295 -11.66 -18.70 23.75
N GLY A 296 -11.20 -19.82 24.31
CA GLY A 296 -11.70 -21.15 23.96
C GLY A 296 -11.00 -21.84 22.80
N LEU A 297 -10.05 -21.18 22.13
CA LEU A 297 -9.15 -21.86 21.18
C LEU A 297 -7.97 -22.47 21.95
N ASP A 298 -7.75 -23.77 21.79
CA ASP A 298 -6.52 -24.38 22.26
C ASP A 298 -5.33 -23.92 21.39
N THR A 299 -4.12 -24.04 21.93
CA THR A 299 -2.89 -23.61 21.25
C THR A 299 -2.76 -24.23 19.85
N ASN A 300 -3.21 -25.47 19.62
CA ASN A 300 -3.09 -26.09 18.30
C ASN A 300 -4.08 -25.48 17.31
N THR A 301 -5.33 -25.26 17.71
CA THR A 301 -6.32 -24.62 16.84
C THR A 301 -5.90 -23.21 16.48
N LEU A 302 -5.41 -22.42 17.45
CA LEU A 302 -4.89 -21.08 17.17
C LEU A 302 -3.67 -21.12 16.22
N ARG A 303 -2.73 -22.04 16.44
CA ARG A 303 -1.57 -22.22 15.56
C ARG A 303 -1.96 -22.71 14.15
N SER A 304 -3.08 -23.40 14.00
CA SER A 304 -3.59 -23.78 12.67
C SER A 304 -4.01 -22.57 11.83
N LEU A 305 -4.47 -21.49 12.48
CA LEU A 305 -4.79 -20.22 11.80
C LEU A 305 -3.54 -19.55 11.23
N ALA A 306 -2.36 -19.85 11.77
CA ALA A 306 -1.11 -19.25 11.32
C ALA A 306 -0.76 -19.60 9.87
N THR A 307 -1.21 -20.73 9.33
CA THR A 307 -1.00 -21.10 7.92
C THR A 307 -2.27 -20.99 7.08
N HIS A 308 -3.40 -20.63 7.69
CA HIS A 308 -4.67 -20.46 7.00
C HIS A 308 -4.69 -19.15 6.19
N LYS A 309 -4.98 -19.21 4.89
CA LYS A 309 -4.94 -18.04 3.98
C LYS A 309 -5.80 -16.86 4.46
N THR A 310 -6.98 -17.14 4.98
CA THR A 310 -7.92 -16.13 5.50
C THR A 310 -7.69 -15.74 6.96
N GLY A 311 -7.45 -16.71 7.85
CA GLY A 311 -7.23 -16.48 9.28
C GLY A 311 -5.88 -15.83 9.61
N ASN A 312 -4.82 -16.10 8.84
CA ASN A 312 -3.50 -15.56 9.12
C ASN A 312 -3.45 -14.01 9.07
N PRO A 313 -4.04 -13.31 8.07
CA PRO A 313 -4.10 -11.85 8.07
C PRO A 313 -4.80 -11.22 9.28
N ILE A 314 -5.90 -11.79 9.76
CA ILE A 314 -6.58 -11.27 10.95
C ILE A 314 -5.79 -11.59 12.23
N LEU A 315 -5.17 -12.77 12.30
CA LEU A 315 -4.27 -13.13 13.39
C LEU A 315 -3.06 -12.18 13.49
N GLN A 316 -2.47 -11.79 12.35
CA GLN A 316 -1.42 -10.77 12.30
C GLN A 316 -1.92 -9.42 12.84
N LEU A 317 -3.13 -9.01 12.47
CA LEU A 317 -3.72 -7.75 12.92
C LEU A 317 -4.00 -7.76 14.42
N LEU A 318 -4.63 -8.82 14.95
CA LEU A 318 -4.90 -8.98 16.37
C LEU A 318 -3.60 -8.92 17.18
N LEU A 319 -2.55 -9.65 16.74
CA LEU A 319 -1.25 -9.66 17.41
C LEU A 319 -0.59 -8.28 17.39
N ARG A 320 -0.65 -7.58 16.26
CA ARG A 320 -0.14 -6.22 16.14
C ARG A 320 -0.86 -5.27 17.09
N LEU A 321 -2.19 -5.28 17.08
CA LEU A 321 -3.01 -4.40 17.92
C LEU A 321 -2.79 -4.68 19.40
N GLU A 322 -2.73 -5.95 19.82
CA GLU A 322 -2.41 -6.33 21.20
C GLU A 322 -1.09 -5.71 21.67
N LEU A 323 0.00 -5.89 20.90
CA LEU A 323 1.35 -5.49 21.31
C LEU A 323 1.66 -4.01 21.12
N THR A 324 0.92 -3.31 20.25
CA THR A 324 1.11 -1.87 19.97
C THR A 324 0.16 -1.00 20.77
N HIS A 325 -1.13 -1.35 20.83
CA HIS A 325 -2.18 -0.54 21.45
C HIS A 325 -2.22 -0.74 22.98
N PHE A 326 -2.11 -1.98 23.44
CA PHE A 326 -2.17 -2.30 24.87
C PHE A 326 -0.80 -2.51 25.53
N GLY A 327 0.25 -2.45 24.72
CA GLY A 327 1.64 -2.48 25.16
C GLY A 327 2.22 -3.87 25.34
N LYS A 328 3.54 -3.95 25.16
CA LYS A 328 4.30 -5.21 25.13
C LYS A 328 4.35 -5.98 26.46
N GLN A 329 3.84 -5.42 27.55
CA GLN A 329 3.77 -6.14 28.83
C GLN A 329 2.69 -7.22 28.80
N ARG A 330 1.62 -7.04 28.01
CA ARG A 330 0.56 -8.04 27.84
C ARG A 330 1.07 -9.39 27.35
N ALA A 331 2.19 -9.41 26.62
CA ALA A 331 2.81 -10.64 26.17
C ALA A 331 3.18 -11.63 27.29
N LYS A 332 3.15 -11.21 28.56
CA LYS A 332 3.36 -12.05 29.75
C LYS A 332 2.08 -12.65 30.32
N ASP A 333 0.93 -12.10 29.96
CA ASP A 333 -0.36 -12.54 30.47
C ASP A 333 -0.72 -13.86 29.77
N GLU A 334 -1.14 -14.86 30.53
CA GLU A 334 -1.44 -16.20 29.97
C GLU A 334 -2.58 -16.16 28.93
N SER A 335 -3.48 -15.19 29.07
CA SER A 335 -4.60 -14.93 28.15
C SER A 335 -4.20 -14.13 26.90
N SER A 336 -2.95 -13.66 26.82
CA SER A 336 -2.46 -12.90 25.67
C SER A 336 -2.33 -13.78 24.44
N LEU A 337 -2.77 -13.26 23.29
CA LEU A 337 -2.61 -13.92 22.00
C LEU A 337 -1.13 -14.26 21.72
N PHE A 338 -0.21 -13.34 22.04
CA PHE A 338 1.22 -13.60 21.92
C PHE A 338 1.67 -14.79 22.79
N HIS A 339 1.25 -14.84 24.05
CA HIS A 339 1.62 -15.92 24.97
C HIS A 339 1.02 -17.27 24.55
N VAL A 340 -0.24 -17.29 24.11
CA VAL A 340 -0.86 -18.54 23.62
C VAL A 340 -0.16 -19.06 22.37
N LEU A 341 0.30 -18.18 21.47
CA LEU A 341 1.08 -18.58 20.29
C LEU A 341 2.48 -19.09 20.67
N LEU A 342 3.16 -18.42 21.61
CA LEU A 342 4.53 -18.68 22.04
C LEU A 342 4.64 -18.75 23.58
N PRO A 343 4.17 -19.84 24.20
CA PRO A 343 4.07 -19.94 25.66
C PRO A 343 5.40 -20.13 26.39
N ASP A 344 6.49 -20.41 25.67
CA ASP A 344 7.79 -20.68 26.28
C ASP A 344 8.56 -19.38 26.56
N ASP A 345 8.95 -19.10 27.82
CA ASP A 345 9.84 -17.99 28.20
C ASP A 345 10.98 -18.47 29.12
N PRO A 346 12.26 -18.53 28.66
CA PRO A 346 12.73 -18.18 27.32
C PRO A 346 12.44 -19.27 26.27
N ILE A 347 12.28 -18.86 25.01
CA ILE A 347 12.19 -19.78 23.88
C ILE A 347 13.57 -20.40 23.62
N THR A 348 13.75 -21.69 23.93
CA THR A 348 14.96 -22.47 23.60
C THR A 348 14.74 -23.36 22.37
N PRO A 349 15.79 -23.83 21.67
CA PRO A 349 15.65 -24.68 20.48
C PRO A 349 14.82 -25.96 20.66
N GLU A 350 14.75 -26.48 21.88
CA GLU A 350 14.03 -27.71 22.24
C GLU A 350 12.56 -27.47 22.63
N SER A 351 12.14 -26.20 22.71
CA SER A 351 10.79 -25.82 23.15
C SER A 351 9.72 -26.08 22.08
N PHE A 352 8.44 -26.14 22.49
CA PHE A 352 7.33 -26.28 21.55
C PHE A 352 7.18 -25.05 20.65
N SER A 353 7.44 -23.86 21.18
CA SER A 353 7.46 -22.60 20.43
C SER A 353 8.56 -22.59 19.37
N ALA A 354 9.70 -23.25 19.61
CA ALA A 354 10.75 -23.42 18.62
C ALA A 354 10.30 -24.27 17.42
N GLY A 355 9.58 -25.36 17.67
CA GLY A 355 8.97 -26.17 16.61
C GLY A 355 8.03 -25.36 15.74
N PHE A 356 7.17 -24.54 16.36
CA PHE A 356 6.25 -23.65 15.66
C PHE A 356 6.96 -22.58 14.82
N ILE A 357 7.94 -21.87 15.40
CA ILE A 357 8.74 -20.85 14.68
C ILE A 357 9.45 -21.47 13.45
N ASN A 358 10.05 -22.65 13.60
CA ASN A 358 10.69 -23.33 12.49
C ASN A 358 9.70 -23.77 11.40
N GLY A 359 8.48 -24.18 11.79
CA GLY A 359 7.39 -24.47 10.86
C GLY A 359 6.96 -23.25 10.04
N LEU A 360 6.85 -22.08 10.68
CA LEU A 360 6.48 -20.83 10.00
C LEU A 360 7.57 -20.27 9.07
N MET A 361 8.84 -20.53 9.38
CA MET A 361 10.00 -19.93 8.69
C MET A 361 9.98 -20.11 7.17
N TYR A 362 9.52 -21.28 6.71
CA TYR A 362 9.51 -21.67 5.30
C TYR A 362 8.10 -21.79 4.71
N ASP A 363 7.06 -21.52 5.51
CA ASP A 363 5.68 -21.58 5.04
C ASP A 363 5.28 -20.26 4.34
N ALA A 364 4.64 -20.35 3.17
CA ALA A 364 4.31 -19.18 2.36
C ALA A 364 3.33 -18.21 3.04
N VAL A 365 2.46 -18.70 3.92
CA VAL A 365 1.47 -17.92 4.66
C VAL A 365 1.98 -17.62 6.08
N GLY A 366 2.46 -18.65 6.77
CA GLY A 366 2.99 -18.61 8.14
C GLY A 366 4.18 -17.68 8.31
N SER A 367 5.04 -17.55 7.30
CA SER A 367 6.16 -16.61 7.31
C SER A 367 5.71 -15.16 7.55
N ARG A 368 4.52 -14.77 7.08
CA ARG A 368 3.95 -13.42 7.31
C ARG A 368 3.56 -13.18 8.76
N LEU A 369 3.05 -14.21 9.44
CA LEU A 369 2.84 -14.14 10.89
C LEU A 369 4.18 -14.05 11.63
N LEU A 370 5.19 -14.82 11.22
CA LEU A 370 6.50 -14.76 11.84
C LEU A 370 7.17 -13.39 11.65
N GLU A 371 7.01 -12.75 10.48
CA GLU A 371 7.41 -11.36 10.28
C GLU A 371 6.75 -10.41 11.30
N THR A 372 5.43 -10.55 11.52
CA THR A 372 4.67 -9.75 12.49
C THR A 372 5.15 -10.00 13.92
N ILE A 373 5.37 -11.27 14.30
CA ILE A 373 5.94 -11.66 15.60
C ILE A 373 7.29 -10.95 15.81
N LEU A 374 8.21 -11.04 14.85
CA LEU A 374 9.54 -10.43 14.96
C LEU A 374 9.47 -8.90 15.10
N GLU A 375 8.56 -8.26 14.38
CA GLU A 375 8.36 -6.81 14.41
C GLU A 375 7.91 -6.32 15.80
N TYR A 376 6.92 -6.97 16.39
CA TYR A 376 6.23 -6.46 17.57
C TYR A 376 6.67 -7.09 18.89
N ALA A 377 7.29 -8.28 18.87
CA ALA A 377 7.68 -9.03 20.08
C ALA A 377 8.44 -8.18 21.13
N PRO A 378 8.30 -8.51 22.43
CA PRO A 378 9.14 -7.94 23.48
C PRO A 378 10.63 -8.09 23.16
N SER A 379 11.44 -7.10 23.52
CA SER A 379 12.85 -7.04 23.12
C SER A 379 13.70 -8.22 23.63
N LYS A 380 13.37 -8.79 24.81
CA LYS A 380 14.05 -9.97 25.35
C LYS A 380 13.74 -11.21 24.49
N THR A 381 12.46 -11.44 24.20
CA THR A 381 11.99 -12.54 23.36
C THR A 381 12.55 -12.45 21.93
N PHE A 382 12.52 -11.26 21.32
CA PHE A 382 13.13 -11.03 20.01
C PHE A 382 14.62 -11.40 19.99
N LYS A 383 15.39 -11.00 21.02
CA LYS A 383 16.82 -11.32 21.11
C LYS A 383 17.07 -12.83 21.22
N ALA A 384 16.27 -13.55 22.00
CA ALA A 384 16.33 -15.01 22.08
C ALA A 384 16.03 -15.65 20.72
N ILE A 385 14.94 -15.24 20.07
CA ILE A 385 14.55 -15.73 18.74
C ILE A 385 15.68 -15.47 17.72
N TYR A 386 16.21 -14.24 17.65
CA TYR A 386 17.26 -13.92 16.69
C TYR A 386 18.54 -14.73 16.92
N LYS A 387 18.98 -14.82 18.18
CA LYS A 387 20.22 -15.52 18.54
C LYS A 387 20.14 -17.00 18.16
N ASP A 388 19.07 -17.69 18.52
CA ASP A 388 19.01 -19.15 18.45
C ASP A 388 18.47 -19.66 17.11
N PHE A 389 17.65 -18.86 16.38
CA PHE A 389 17.01 -19.31 15.13
C PHE A 389 17.51 -18.61 13.87
N PHE A 390 18.12 -17.42 13.98
CA PHE A 390 18.49 -16.61 12.81
C PHE A 390 19.99 -16.44 12.64
N LYS A 391 20.72 -16.02 13.68
CA LYS A 391 22.09 -15.48 13.58
C LYS A 391 23.02 -16.36 12.73
N GLU A 392 23.22 -17.62 13.12
CA GLU A 392 24.11 -18.56 12.41
C GLU A 392 23.51 -19.07 11.09
N ARG A 393 22.17 -18.99 10.93
CA ARG A 393 21.44 -19.48 9.75
C ARG A 393 21.19 -18.40 8.70
N LEU A 394 21.57 -17.14 8.95
CA LEU A 394 21.34 -16.00 8.07
C LEU A 394 21.71 -16.28 6.59
N PRO A 395 22.87 -16.89 6.25
CA PRO A 395 23.21 -17.20 4.85
C PRO A 395 22.21 -18.13 4.16
N THR A 396 21.71 -19.13 4.88
CA THR A 396 20.74 -20.10 4.36
C THR A 396 19.35 -19.49 4.27
N LEU A 397 18.93 -18.72 5.27
CA LEU A 397 17.64 -18.03 5.27
C LEU A 397 17.58 -16.97 4.15
N ALA A 398 18.65 -16.22 3.94
CA ALA A 398 18.76 -15.19 2.92
C ALA A 398 18.60 -15.72 1.49
N ARG A 399 19.09 -16.93 1.21
CA ARG A 399 19.02 -17.56 -0.12
C ARG A 399 17.65 -18.13 -0.45
N ASN A 400 16.86 -18.48 0.56
CA ASN A 400 15.52 -19.05 0.40
C ASN A 400 14.50 -17.98 -0.06
N ASP A 401 13.50 -18.38 -0.84
CA ASP A 401 12.44 -17.50 -1.36
C ASP A 401 11.48 -16.96 -0.31
N ILE A 402 11.17 -17.76 0.70
CA ILE A 402 10.20 -17.41 1.74
C ILE A 402 10.93 -16.84 2.95
N ALA A 403 11.88 -17.60 3.50
CA ALA A 403 12.58 -17.24 4.72
C ALA A 403 13.45 -15.97 4.58
N SER A 404 13.79 -15.54 3.35
CA SER A 404 14.51 -14.28 3.15
C SER A 404 13.69 -13.06 3.55
N TYR A 405 12.36 -13.10 3.45
CA TYR A 405 11.49 -12.03 3.92
C TYR A 405 11.49 -11.97 5.45
N VAL A 406 11.38 -13.13 6.11
CA VAL A 406 11.46 -13.25 7.57
C VAL A 406 12.82 -12.76 8.09
N ALA A 407 13.92 -13.18 7.44
CA ALA A 407 15.26 -12.71 7.77
C ALA A 407 15.41 -11.20 7.57
N SER A 408 14.89 -10.66 6.46
CA SER A 408 14.85 -9.21 6.22
C SER A 408 14.12 -8.48 7.35
N LYS A 409 12.98 -9.01 7.79
CA LYS A 409 12.23 -8.44 8.92
C LYS A 409 13.04 -8.47 10.22
N ALA A 410 13.73 -9.57 10.52
CA ALA A 410 14.60 -9.66 11.70
C ALA A 410 15.70 -8.58 11.69
N LEU A 411 16.33 -8.31 10.53
CA LEU A 411 17.37 -7.29 10.38
C LEU A 411 16.88 -5.88 10.77
N THR A 412 15.59 -5.59 10.63
CA THR A 412 15.03 -4.26 10.97
C THR A 412 15.14 -3.92 12.46
N ARG A 413 15.22 -4.93 13.33
CA ARG A 413 15.20 -4.76 14.79
C ARG A 413 16.55 -4.87 15.46
N LEU A 414 17.60 -5.21 14.72
CA LEU A 414 18.94 -5.39 15.29
C LEU A 414 19.52 -4.09 15.87
N SER A 415 20.34 -4.27 16.91
CA SER A 415 21.24 -3.22 17.40
C SER A 415 22.36 -2.96 16.39
N LYS A 416 23.17 -1.93 16.63
CA LYS A 416 24.31 -1.63 15.76
C LYS A 416 25.30 -2.80 15.72
N GLU A 417 25.58 -3.41 16.86
CA GLU A 417 26.54 -4.50 17.03
C GLU A 417 26.06 -5.78 16.34
N ASP A 418 24.80 -6.17 16.58
CA ASP A 418 24.21 -7.35 15.95
C ASP A 418 24.06 -7.17 14.43
N LEU A 419 23.75 -5.96 13.97
CA LEU A 419 23.69 -5.63 12.55
C LEU A 419 25.08 -5.71 11.91
N GLN A 420 26.13 -5.24 12.58
CA GLN A 420 27.50 -5.36 12.09
C GLN A 420 27.93 -6.83 11.96
N ALA A 421 27.55 -7.67 12.92
CA ALA A 421 27.76 -9.12 12.84
C ALA A 421 27.00 -9.73 11.66
N ALA A 422 25.74 -9.34 11.45
CA ALA A 422 24.94 -9.79 10.31
C ALA A 422 25.56 -9.38 8.95
N ILE A 423 26.14 -8.19 8.85
CA ILE A 423 26.89 -7.75 7.67
C ILE A 423 28.06 -8.71 7.41
N THR A 424 28.87 -8.99 8.42
CA THR A 424 30.02 -9.90 8.28
C THR A 424 29.60 -11.29 7.80
N ILE A 425 28.48 -11.81 8.30
CA ILE A 425 27.93 -13.12 7.92
C ILE A 425 27.37 -13.12 6.48
N LEU A 426 26.73 -12.03 6.03
CA LEU A 426 26.06 -11.96 4.73
C LEU A 426 26.96 -11.46 3.58
N VAL A 427 28.08 -10.80 3.87
CA VAL A 427 29.03 -10.30 2.85
C VAL A 427 29.48 -11.38 1.87
N PRO A 428 29.85 -12.60 2.29
CA PRO A 428 30.22 -13.68 1.36
C PRO A 428 29.09 -14.11 0.42
N GLU A 429 27.82 -13.86 0.79
CA GLU A 429 26.65 -14.30 0.04
C GLU A 429 26.16 -13.25 -0.98
N VAL A 430 26.74 -12.05 -1.04
CA VAL A 430 26.25 -10.95 -1.87
C VAL A 430 26.08 -11.35 -3.34
N GLU A 431 27.06 -12.04 -3.93
CA GLU A 431 27.00 -12.52 -5.32
C GLU A 431 25.85 -13.51 -5.52
N SER A 432 25.79 -14.55 -4.68
CA SER A 432 24.72 -15.56 -4.66
C SER A 432 23.32 -14.95 -4.52
N LEU A 433 23.18 -13.93 -3.67
CA LEU A 433 21.91 -13.22 -3.47
C LEU A 433 21.51 -12.36 -4.68
N LEU A 434 22.48 -11.74 -5.35
CA LEU A 434 22.24 -10.99 -6.59
C LEU A 434 21.80 -11.89 -7.74
N GLU A 435 22.40 -13.07 -7.89
CA GLU A 435 22.03 -14.07 -8.91
C GLU A 435 20.62 -14.61 -8.68
N ARG A 436 20.29 -14.92 -7.42
CA ARG A 436 18.97 -15.42 -6.99
C ARG A 436 17.89 -14.33 -6.89
N ASN A 437 18.21 -13.09 -7.24
CA ASN A 437 17.34 -11.91 -7.07
C ASN A 437 16.78 -11.73 -5.65
N ARG A 438 17.55 -12.11 -4.61
CA ARG A 438 17.24 -11.88 -3.19
C ARG A 438 17.65 -10.47 -2.77
N LEU A 439 17.05 -9.48 -3.43
CA LEU A 439 17.49 -8.08 -3.32
C LEU A 439 16.92 -7.38 -2.08
N THR A 440 15.76 -7.81 -1.60
CA THR A 440 15.08 -7.22 -0.43
C THR A 440 15.93 -7.31 0.83
N ILE A 441 16.61 -8.44 1.06
CA ILE A 441 17.46 -8.58 2.24
C ILE A 441 18.71 -7.70 2.16
N LEU A 442 19.34 -7.60 0.98
CA LEU A 442 20.48 -6.70 0.76
C LEU A 442 20.08 -5.23 0.94
N ARG A 443 18.93 -4.84 0.37
CA ARG A 443 18.35 -3.51 0.54
C ARG A 443 18.09 -3.20 2.01
N THR A 444 17.41 -4.11 2.71
CA THR A 444 17.08 -3.95 4.14
C THR A 444 18.36 -3.83 4.97
N LEU A 445 19.38 -4.64 4.68
CA LEU A 445 20.67 -4.58 5.35
C LEU A 445 21.33 -3.20 5.17
N ILE A 446 21.31 -2.63 3.96
CA ILE A 446 21.85 -1.30 3.68
C ILE A 446 21.04 -0.21 4.39
N ASP A 447 19.72 -0.19 4.23
CA ASP A 447 18.84 0.82 4.81
C ASP A 447 18.97 0.83 6.35
N ARG A 448 19.03 -0.35 6.97
CA ARG A 448 19.26 -0.47 8.42
C ARG A 448 20.67 -0.07 8.84
N SER A 449 21.66 -0.28 7.99
CA SER A 449 23.03 0.16 8.26
C SER A 449 23.13 1.68 8.33
N VAL A 450 22.39 2.38 7.47
CA VAL A 450 22.30 3.86 7.52
C VAL A 450 21.66 4.31 8.84
N ILE A 451 20.50 3.74 9.19
CA ILE A 451 19.75 4.12 10.40
C ILE A 451 20.56 3.85 11.68
N ARG A 452 21.32 2.75 11.73
CA ARG A 452 22.14 2.37 12.91
C ARG A 452 23.57 2.88 12.84
N SER A 453 23.96 3.58 11.78
CA SER A 453 25.34 4.01 11.53
C SER A 453 26.35 2.84 11.61
N ALA A 454 26.00 1.71 11.00
CA ALA A 454 26.87 0.54 10.86
C ALA A 454 27.84 0.71 9.68
N HIS A 455 28.98 0.03 9.71
CA HIS A 455 30.03 0.18 8.70
C HIS A 455 29.70 -0.62 7.44
N THR A 456 29.48 0.08 6.32
CA THR A 456 29.08 -0.50 5.03
C THR A 456 30.24 -0.76 4.07
N GLN A 457 31.49 -0.46 4.45
CA GLN A 457 32.68 -0.72 3.63
C GLN A 457 32.78 -2.18 3.14
N PRO A 458 32.55 -3.21 3.99
CA PRO A 458 32.60 -4.60 3.53
C PRO A 458 31.56 -4.92 2.44
N LEU A 459 30.37 -4.32 2.53
CA LEU A 459 29.32 -4.48 1.51
C LEU A 459 29.73 -3.83 0.19
N ALA A 460 30.29 -2.63 0.23
CA ALA A 460 30.76 -1.94 -0.99
C ALA A 460 31.83 -2.77 -1.71
N THR A 461 32.79 -3.33 -0.98
CA THR A 461 33.79 -4.24 -1.55
C THR A 461 33.13 -5.50 -2.14
N ALA A 462 32.16 -6.10 -1.45
CA ALA A 462 31.47 -7.28 -1.93
C ALA A 462 30.67 -7.02 -3.23
N PHE A 463 29.98 -5.88 -3.34
CA PHE A 463 29.29 -5.48 -4.56
C PHE A 463 30.26 -5.25 -5.73
N ALA A 464 31.41 -4.61 -5.48
CA ALA A 464 32.44 -4.41 -6.50
C ALA A 464 33.00 -5.75 -7.01
N THR A 465 33.25 -6.71 -6.12
CA THR A 465 33.70 -8.06 -6.49
C THR A 465 32.63 -8.85 -7.26
N ALA A 466 31.37 -8.77 -6.83
CA ALA A 466 30.26 -9.52 -7.45
C ALA A 466 29.87 -8.98 -8.84
N LEU A 467 30.05 -7.68 -9.07
CA LEU A 467 29.71 -7.01 -10.32
C LEU A 467 30.91 -6.19 -10.81
N PRO A 468 31.99 -6.86 -11.27
CA PRO A 468 33.18 -6.17 -11.72
C PRO A 468 32.88 -5.38 -13.00
N GLY A 469 33.40 -4.16 -13.06
CA GLY A 469 33.29 -3.28 -14.23
C GLY A 469 34.61 -2.55 -14.51
N PRO A 470 34.71 -1.82 -15.64
CA PRO A 470 35.93 -1.10 -16.04
C PRO A 470 36.49 -0.15 -14.98
N HIS A 471 35.61 0.35 -14.11
CA HIS A 471 35.94 1.27 -13.01
C HIS A 471 35.66 0.65 -11.63
N GLY A 472 35.77 -0.67 -11.53
CA GLY A 472 35.61 -1.45 -10.30
C GLY A 472 34.19 -1.95 -10.03
N PHE A 473 33.15 -1.30 -10.56
CA PHE A 473 31.75 -1.71 -10.37
C PHE A 473 30.91 -1.43 -11.61
N ASP A 474 30.13 -2.42 -12.04
CA ASP A 474 29.21 -2.30 -13.18
C ASP A 474 27.76 -2.08 -12.70
N ILE A 475 27.36 -0.80 -12.67
CA ILE A 475 25.99 -0.41 -12.30
C ILE A 475 24.97 -0.76 -13.39
N ALA A 476 25.37 -0.85 -14.66
CA ALA A 476 24.47 -1.22 -15.75
C ALA A 476 24.04 -2.68 -15.63
N ARG A 477 24.99 -3.56 -15.27
CA ARG A 477 24.72 -4.96 -14.93
C ARG A 477 23.87 -5.11 -13.66
N LEU A 478 24.08 -4.28 -12.64
CA LEU A 478 23.20 -4.26 -11.46
C LEU A 478 21.74 -4.00 -11.89
N LEU A 479 21.53 -3.00 -12.75
CA LEU A 479 20.21 -2.56 -13.21
C LEU A 479 19.60 -3.47 -14.29
N LYS A 480 20.35 -4.45 -14.82
CA LYS A 480 19.92 -5.32 -15.94
C LYS A 480 19.40 -4.52 -17.13
N LEU A 481 20.12 -3.46 -17.49
CA LEU A 481 19.93 -2.79 -18.76
C LEU A 481 20.29 -3.81 -19.85
N SER A 482 19.42 -4.01 -20.84
CA SER A 482 19.62 -4.99 -21.92
C SER A 482 21.04 -4.86 -22.44
N SER A 483 21.78 -5.98 -22.38
CA SER A 483 23.20 -6.10 -22.66
C SER A 483 23.66 -5.19 -23.79
N THR A 484 24.69 -4.40 -23.51
CA THR A 484 25.67 -4.03 -24.52
C THR A 484 26.07 -5.28 -25.30
N PRO A 485 26.10 -5.24 -26.64
CA PRO A 485 26.64 -6.35 -27.42
C PRO A 485 28.17 -6.27 -27.30
N ASP A 486 28.72 -6.79 -26.20
CA ASP A 486 30.18 -6.89 -26.07
C ASP A 486 30.68 -8.27 -26.51
N SER A 487 31.71 -8.17 -27.34
CA SER A 487 32.52 -9.21 -27.92
C SER A 487 33.10 -10.15 -26.86
N ASP A 488 32.72 -11.42 -26.90
CA ASP A 488 33.58 -12.51 -26.44
C ASP A 488 33.22 -13.79 -27.19
N ASN A 489 33.54 -13.78 -28.49
CA ASN A 489 33.48 -14.98 -29.31
C ASN A 489 34.77 -15.78 -29.07
N LYS A 490 34.78 -16.64 -28.04
CA LYS A 490 35.81 -17.66 -27.86
C LYS A 490 35.18 -19.05 -28.00
N PRO A 491 35.54 -19.84 -29.02
CA PRO A 491 34.90 -21.12 -29.29
C PRO A 491 35.45 -22.16 -28.32
N ARG A 492 34.60 -22.68 -27.43
CA ARG A 492 34.90 -23.93 -26.73
C ARG A 492 34.32 -25.09 -27.54
N SER A 493 35.24 -25.81 -28.20
CA SER A 493 35.01 -27.07 -28.90
C SER A 493 34.31 -28.09 -27.99
N LYS A 494 33.12 -28.56 -28.39
CA LYS A 494 32.52 -29.79 -27.86
C LYS A 494 32.82 -30.93 -28.83
N SER A 495 33.63 -31.89 -28.39
CA SER A 495 33.76 -33.20 -29.02
C SER A 495 32.51 -34.05 -28.72
N LYS A 496 31.89 -34.54 -29.79
CA LYS A 496 30.73 -35.45 -29.83
C LYS A 496 31.12 -36.89 -29.49
N SER A 497 30.17 -37.62 -28.91
CA SER A 497 29.80 -38.99 -29.33
C SER A 497 28.32 -39.19 -28.97
N LYS A 498 27.35 -39.08 -29.90
CA LYS A 498 26.83 -40.11 -30.84
C LYS A 498 26.56 -41.45 -30.14
N THR A 499 25.33 -41.96 -30.15
CA THR A 499 24.73 -42.80 -31.23
C THR A 499 23.20 -42.87 -30.98
N LYS A 500 22.30 -42.39 -31.88
CA LYS A 500 21.61 -43.07 -33.02
C LYS A 500 20.80 -44.31 -32.57
N SER A 501 19.54 -44.58 -32.97
CA SER A 501 18.80 -44.23 -34.21
C SER A 501 17.32 -44.71 -34.17
N ASP A 502 16.47 -43.99 -34.93
CA ASP A 502 15.37 -44.40 -35.85
C ASP A 502 14.15 -45.19 -35.35
N ASP A 503 12.93 -45.07 -35.89
CA ASP A 503 12.22 -44.24 -36.91
C ASP A 503 10.71 -44.57 -36.71
N THR A 504 9.72 -43.68 -36.91
CA THR A 504 9.04 -43.44 -38.21
C THR A 504 7.95 -42.34 -38.10
N ASP A 505 7.77 -41.62 -39.22
CA ASP A 505 7.04 -40.37 -39.52
C ASP A 505 5.48 -40.47 -39.54
N ILE A 506 4.68 -39.38 -39.61
CA ILE A 506 4.33 -38.51 -40.79
C ILE A 506 3.50 -37.28 -40.29
N GLN A 507 3.98 -36.03 -40.42
CA GLN A 507 3.59 -34.87 -41.32
C GLN A 507 2.15 -34.29 -41.20
N ASP A 508 1.80 -33.00 -41.39
CA ASP A 508 2.39 -31.68 -41.76
C ASP A 508 1.41 -30.60 -41.19
N ASP A 509 1.77 -29.35 -40.82
CA ASP A 509 1.90 -28.18 -41.72
C ASP A 509 2.55 -26.96 -41.00
N ALA A 510 3.36 -26.22 -41.76
CA ALA A 510 4.14 -25.01 -41.43
C ALA A 510 3.26 -23.72 -41.32
N ASP A 511 3.63 -22.55 -40.78
CA ASP A 511 4.87 -21.76 -40.84
C ASP A 511 4.97 -20.80 -39.63
N ALA A 512 6.08 -20.81 -38.88
CA ALA A 512 6.59 -19.66 -38.11
C ALA A 512 8.06 -19.89 -37.72
N ASP A 513 8.92 -18.98 -38.17
CA ASP A 513 10.38 -18.93 -38.02
C ASP A 513 10.84 -18.95 -36.53
N PRO A 514 11.68 -19.91 -36.07
CA PRO A 514 12.02 -20.04 -34.65
C PRO A 514 13.45 -19.56 -34.38
N ASP A 515 13.73 -18.25 -34.48
CA ASP A 515 15.01 -17.70 -34.00
C ASP A 515 14.89 -16.23 -33.55
N THR A 516 14.22 -15.98 -32.40
CA THR A 516 14.46 -14.80 -31.53
C THR A 516 13.76 -14.93 -30.17
N VAL A 517 14.26 -15.81 -29.30
CA VAL A 517 13.88 -15.77 -27.88
C VAL A 517 14.79 -14.79 -27.14
N THR A 518 14.50 -13.49 -27.24
CA THR A 518 15.05 -12.50 -26.32
C THR A 518 14.38 -12.67 -24.96
N THR A 519 15.10 -13.26 -24.01
CA THR A 519 14.70 -13.37 -22.59
C THR A 519 14.63 -11.97 -21.97
N THR A 520 13.46 -11.33 -22.06
CA THR A 520 13.21 -10.04 -21.42
C THR A 520 13.13 -10.24 -19.90
N THR A 521 13.95 -9.51 -19.15
CA THR A 521 13.95 -9.59 -17.69
C THR A 521 12.66 -9.01 -17.12
N PRO A 522 11.99 -9.68 -16.17
CA PRO A 522 10.67 -9.26 -15.70
C PRO A 522 10.75 -7.89 -15.02
N ALA A 523 9.76 -7.04 -15.27
CA ALA A 523 9.72 -5.65 -14.77
C ALA A 523 9.86 -5.56 -13.24
N SER A 524 9.29 -6.53 -12.50
CA SER A 524 9.42 -6.62 -11.05
C SER A 524 10.88 -6.76 -10.59
N THR A 525 11.70 -7.51 -11.32
CA THR A 525 13.12 -7.68 -11.02
C THR A 525 13.90 -6.39 -11.30
N LYS A 526 13.60 -5.70 -12.40
CA LYS A 526 14.21 -4.38 -12.70
C LYS A 526 13.87 -3.35 -11.63
N LEU A 527 12.62 -3.33 -11.15
CA LEU A 527 12.20 -2.48 -10.04
C LEU A 527 13.02 -2.73 -8.77
N HIS A 528 13.13 -3.99 -8.32
CA HIS A 528 13.89 -4.32 -7.11
C HIS A 528 15.39 -4.00 -7.23
N ARG A 529 15.97 -4.12 -8.43
CA ARG A 529 17.35 -3.74 -8.71
C ARG A 529 17.57 -2.24 -8.64
N SER A 530 16.66 -1.45 -9.22
CA SER A 530 16.70 0.00 -9.07
C SER A 530 16.54 0.42 -7.61
N LEU A 531 15.61 -0.17 -6.87
CA LEU A 531 15.43 0.13 -5.44
C LEU A 531 16.68 -0.19 -4.62
N LEU A 532 17.37 -1.30 -4.91
CA LEU A 532 18.65 -1.62 -4.27
C LEU A 532 19.72 -0.55 -4.60
N ALA A 533 19.84 -0.15 -5.87
CA ALA A 533 20.78 0.89 -6.28
C ALA A 533 20.47 2.25 -5.64
N GLN A 534 19.19 2.60 -5.49
CA GLN A 534 18.75 3.80 -4.79
C GLN A 534 19.14 3.75 -3.30
N SER A 535 18.93 2.63 -2.61
CA SER A 535 19.40 2.45 -1.23
C SER A 535 20.92 2.55 -1.10
N MET A 536 21.69 2.01 -2.05
CA MET A 536 23.15 2.18 -2.09
C MET A 536 23.55 3.66 -2.25
N LEU A 537 22.89 4.40 -3.14
CA LEU A 537 23.14 5.83 -3.36
C LEU A 537 22.74 6.69 -2.16
N LEU A 538 21.65 6.35 -1.48
CA LEU A 538 21.19 7.03 -0.27
C LEU A 538 22.05 6.71 0.97
N SER A 539 22.86 5.65 0.92
CA SER A 539 23.78 5.30 2.00
C SER A 539 25.04 6.18 1.97
N PRO A 540 25.30 7.02 2.99
CA PRO A 540 26.48 7.86 3.01
C PRO A 540 27.77 7.01 3.08
N GLY A 541 28.79 7.43 2.33
CA GLY A 541 30.11 6.80 2.34
C GLY A 541 30.36 5.83 1.16
N PRO A 542 30.96 4.65 1.40
CA PRO A 542 31.53 3.81 0.34
C PRO A 542 30.54 3.33 -0.72
N LEU A 543 29.31 2.98 -0.32
CA LEU A 543 28.28 2.47 -1.24
C LEU A 543 27.83 3.54 -2.24
N SER A 544 27.54 4.76 -1.76
CA SER A 544 27.18 5.87 -2.63
C SER A 544 28.33 6.26 -3.56
N GLN A 545 29.57 6.31 -3.04
CA GLN A 545 30.76 6.57 -3.86
C GLN A 545 30.95 5.53 -4.96
N LEU A 546 30.73 4.25 -4.65
CA LEU A 546 30.81 3.15 -5.63
C LEU A 546 29.82 3.37 -6.79
N CYS A 547 28.55 3.62 -6.47
CA CYS A 547 27.51 3.86 -7.47
C CYS A 547 27.75 5.15 -8.27
N LEU A 548 28.15 6.25 -7.61
CA LEU A 548 28.41 7.53 -8.26
C LEU A 548 29.61 7.46 -9.22
N ASN A 549 30.68 6.76 -8.84
CA ASN A 549 31.85 6.56 -9.71
C ASN A 549 31.48 5.70 -10.93
N ALA A 550 30.70 4.64 -10.73
CA ALA A 550 30.20 3.81 -11.82
C ALA A 550 29.31 4.62 -12.77
N LEU A 551 28.32 5.36 -12.26
CA LEU A 551 27.44 6.20 -13.09
C LEU A 551 28.19 7.29 -13.84
N SER A 552 29.15 7.95 -13.19
CA SER A 552 29.91 9.06 -13.79
C SER A 552 30.90 8.62 -14.87
N SER A 553 31.14 7.31 -15.00
CA SER A 553 32.04 6.73 -15.99
C SER A 553 31.31 5.99 -17.11
N LEU A 554 29.98 5.92 -17.07
CA LEU A 554 29.21 5.34 -18.16
C LEU A 554 29.31 6.19 -19.43
N PRO A 555 29.33 5.56 -20.62
CA PRO A 555 29.18 6.28 -21.88
C PRO A 555 27.86 7.07 -21.92
N GLN A 556 27.88 8.24 -22.55
CA GLN A 556 26.70 9.11 -22.69
C GLN A 556 25.45 8.37 -23.22
N PRO A 557 25.53 7.53 -24.27
CA PRO A 557 24.35 6.81 -24.76
C PRO A 557 23.71 5.90 -23.71
N LEU A 558 24.52 5.22 -22.89
CA LEU A 558 24.02 4.32 -21.87
C LEU A 558 23.36 5.09 -20.72
N LEU A 559 23.91 6.25 -20.34
CA LEU A 559 23.30 7.12 -19.33
C LEU A 559 21.95 7.66 -19.82
N LEU A 560 21.82 7.99 -21.10
CA LEU A 560 20.53 8.39 -21.68
C LEU A 560 19.52 7.25 -21.67
N THR A 561 19.94 6.01 -21.95
CA THR A 561 19.08 4.82 -21.80
C THR A 561 18.59 4.66 -20.35
N ILE A 562 19.47 4.88 -19.36
CA ILE A 562 19.07 4.90 -17.94
C ILE A 562 18.03 6.01 -17.70
N ALA A 563 18.24 7.19 -18.29
CA ALA A 563 17.37 8.34 -18.09
C ALA A 563 15.93 8.12 -18.59
N THR A 564 15.75 7.32 -19.64
CA THR A 564 14.44 7.03 -20.22
C THR A 564 13.82 5.70 -19.74
N ASP A 565 14.56 4.85 -19.04
CA ASP A 565 14.04 3.56 -18.53
C ASP A 565 13.03 3.75 -17.40
N ALA A 566 11.98 2.93 -17.38
CA ALA A 566 10.86 3.03 -16.43
C ALA A 566 11.28 2.86 -14.96
N HIS A 567 12.35 2.12 -14.68
CA HIS A 567 12.83 1.84 -13.32
C HIS A 567 14.19 2.50 -13.07
N ALA A 568 15.15 2.35 -13.98
CA ALA A 568 16.52 2.85 -13.80
C ALA A 568 16.61 4.39 -13.77
N SER A 569 15.66 5.11 -14.37
CA SER A 569 15.58 6.58 -14.28
C SER A 569 15.49 7.09 -12.83
N HIS A 570 14.88 6.32 -11.94
CA HIS A 570 14.84 6.64 -10.51
C HIS A 570 16.22 6.52 -9.87
N THR A 571 17.06 5.57 -10.29
CA THR A 571 18.45 5.47 -9.82
C THR A 571 19.25 6.72 -10.18
N LEU A 572 19.13 7.21 -11.41
CA LEU A 572 19.81 8.44 -11.85
C LEU A 572 19.25 9.68 -11.14
N THR A 573 17.94 9.76 -10.96
CA THR A 573 17.29 10.82 -10.19
C THR A 573 17.81 10.87 -8.75
N THR A 574 17.88 9.72 -8.07
CA THR A 574 18.43 9.63 -6.72
C THR A 574 19.90 10.02 -6.68
N ALA A 575 20.71 9.62 -7.68
CA ALA A 575 22.11 10.03 -7.74
C ALA A 575 22.30 11.55 -7.82
N LEU A 576 21.40 12.25 -8.55
CA LEU A 576 21.43 13.70 -8.70
C LEU A 576 20.93 14.45 -7.46
N SER A 577 19.91 13.92 -6.78
CA SER A 577 19.19 14.61 -5.69
C SER A 577 19.60 14.18 -4.28
N ALA A 578 20.38 13.10 -4.10
CA ALA A 578 20.73 12.64 -2.76
C ALA A 578 21.51 13.72 -1.97
N PRO A 579 21.23 13.89 -0.66
CA PRO A 579 21.74 15.02 0.13
C PRO A 579 23.26 15.04 0.27
N HIS A 580 23.89 13.87 0.19
CA HIS A 580 25.34 13.66 0.34
C HIS A 580 26.06 13.41 -0.98
N THR A 581 25.41 13.60 -2.14
CA THR A 581 26.10 13.49 -3.44
C THR A 581 27.16 14.59 -3.55
N PRO A 582 28.46 14.25 -3.71
CA PRO A 582 29.49 15.25 -3.88
C PRO A 582 29.33 16.02 -5.19
N VAL A 583 29.80 17.27 -5.21
CA VAL A 583 29.64 18.17 -6.35
C VAL A 583 30.24 17.57 -7.63
N ILE A 584 31.44 16.98 -7.57
CA ILE A 584 32.19 16.53 -8.77
C ILE A 584 31.44 15.44 -9.56
N PRO A 585 31.03 14.29 -8.99
CA PRO A 585 30.17 13.32 -9.67
C PRO A 585 28.89 13.95 -10.21
N ARG A 586 28.24 14.82 -9.43
CA ARG A 586 27.02 15.52 -9.87
C ARG A 586 27.25 16.35 -11.13
N ARG A 587 28.36 17.12 -11.20
CA ARG A 587 28.76 17.87 -12.40
C ARG A 587 28.95 16.95 -13.60
N LYS A 588 29.63 15.80 -13.40
CA LYS A 588 29.86 14.82 -14.46
C LYS A 588 28.56 14.23 -14.99
N LEU A 589 27.64 13.82 -14.11
CA LEU A 589 26.34 13.27 -14.51
C LEU A 589 25.53 14.30 -15.31
N ILE A 590 25.46 15.54 -14.84
CA ILE A 590 24.76 16.62 -15.55
C ILE A 590 25.41 16.89 -16.92
N ALA A 591 26.74 16.84 -17.01
CA ALA A 591 27.44 17.08 -18.27
C ALA A 591 27.10 16.05 -19.37
N HIS A 592 26.75 14.82 -19.01
CA HIS A 592 26.29 13.81 -19.96
C HIS A 592 24.87 14.10 -20.50
N LEU A 593 24.10 14.99 -19.86
CA LEU A 593 22.76 15.36 -20.32
C LEU A 593 22.77 16.50 -21.35
N TYR A 594 23.92 17.15 -21.56
CA TYR A 594 24.04 18.23 -22.54
C TYR A 594 23.82 17.73 -23.97
N GLY A 595 23.02 18.48 -24.74
CA GLY A 595 22.60 18.13 -26.09
C GLY A 595 21.39 17.19 -26.15
N HIS A 596 20.87 16.78 -24.98
CA HIS A 596 19.73 15.88 -24.86
C HIS A 596 18.65 16.35 -23.87
N ALA A 597 18.82 17.50 -23.20
CA ALA A 597 17.80 18.06 -22.31
C ALA A 597 16.48 18.34 -23.03
N GLY A 598 16.52 18.78 -24.28
CA GLY A 598 15.33 18.99 -25.11
C GLY A 598 14.54 17.69 -25.35
N SER A 599 15.23 16.63 -25.81
CA SER A 599 14.60 15.33 -26.10
C SER A 599 14.14 14.62 -24.83
N LEU A 600 14.94 14.64 -23.75
CA LEU A 600 14.57 14.05 -22.46
C LEU A 600 13.33 14.72 -21.87
N SER A 601 13.16 16.03 -22.07
CA SER A 601 11.99 16.76 -21.56
C SER A 601 10.69 16.39 -22.29
N LEU A 602 10.76 15.78 -23.46
CA LEU A 602 9.61 15.23 -24.19
C LEU A 602 9.25 13.82 -23.75
N ASP A 603 10.14 13.13 -23.05
CA ASP A 603 9.89 11.79 -22.50
C ASP A 603 9.27 11.87 -21.08
N PRO A 604 8.23 11.07 -20.75
CA PRO A 604 7.62 11.09 -19.42
C PRO A 604 8.56 10.72 -18.25
N ARG A 605 9.65 9.97 -18.50
CA ARG A 605 10.66 9.62 -17.48
C ARG A 605 11.83 10.59 -17.50
N GLY A 606 12.32 10.93 -18.70
CA GLY A 606 13.37 11.93 -18.91
C GLY A 606 12.99 13.32 -18.36
N SER A 607 11.74 13.75 -18.51
CA SER A 607 11.24 15.03 -17.99
C SER A 607 11.36 15.14 -16.46
N ARG A 608 11.22 14.03 -15.73
CA ARG A 608 11.45 13.99 -14.28
C ARG A 608 12.92 14.18 -13.92
N ILE A 609 13.82 13.67 -14.75
CA ILE A 609 15.26 13.87 -14.57
C ILE A 609 15.62 15.32 -14.84
N ILE A 610 15.15 15.92 -15.94
CA ILE A 610 15.41 17.34 -16.20
C ILE A 610 14.81 18.23 -15.10
N THR A 611 13.66 17.85 -14.55
CA THR A 611 13.09 18.50 -13.36
C THR A 611 14.01 18.34 -12.14
N SER A 612 14.54 17.15 -11.86
CA SER A 612 15.47 16.95 -10.73
C SER A 612 16.83 17.62 -10.92
N VAL A 613 17.27 17.84 -12.17
CA VAL A 613 18.49 18.60 -12.44
C VAL A 613 18.35 20.05 -11.97
N TRP A 614 17.16 20.63 -11.95
CA TRP A 614 16.92 21.95 -11.34
C TRP A 614 17.40 21.95 -9.89
N THR A 615 16.93 21.00 -9.08
CA THR A 615 17.31 20.92 -7.66
C THR A 615 18.77 20.48 -7.48
N ALA A 616 19.29 19.62 -8.36
CA ALA A 616 20.69 19.17 -8.34
C ALA A 616 21.70 20.29 -8.66
N THR A 617 21.25 21.41 -9.22
CA THR A 617 22.11 22.51 -9.69
C THR A 617 21.99 23.81 -8.88
N TYR A 618 21.43 23.76 -7.66
CA TYR A 618 21.32 24.95 -6.78
C TYR A 618 22.62 25.72 -6.59
N ASP A 619 23.75 25.02 -6.55
CA ASP A 619 25.09 25.57 -6.38
C ASP A 619 25.88 25.67 -7.70
N LEU A 620 25.22 25.48 -8.85
CA LEU A 620 25.83 25.28 -10.18
C LEU A 620 25.17 26.13 -11.27
N ALA A 621 25.08 27.44 -11.08
CA ALA A 621 24.38 28.37 -11.98
C ALA A 621 24.78 28.26 -13.47
N PHE A 622 26.07 28.05 -13.78
CA PHE A 622 26.53 27.90 -15.16
C PHE A 622 25.89 26.71 -15.89
N MET A 623 25.68 25.59 -15.20
CA MET A 623 25.07 24.41 -15.81
C MET A 623 23.57 24.60 -16.01
N ARG A 624 22.90 25.34 -15.11
CA ARG A 624 21.51 25.75 -15.31
C ARG A 624 21.36 26.57 -16.57
N GLU A 625 22.22 27.57 -16.75
CA GLU A 625 22.17 28.45 -17.92
C GLU A 625 22.31 27.65 -19.21
N ARG A 626 23.27 26.72 -19.27
CA ARG A 626 23.47 25.85 -20.45
C ARG A 626 22.26 24.95 -20.76
N ILE A 627 21.63 24.36 -19.74
CA ILE A 627 20.43 23.54 -19.95
C ILE A 627 19.24 24.41 -20.35
N ALA A 628 19.10 25.59 -19.76
CA ALA A 628 18.06 26.54 -20.11
C ALA A 628 18.18 27.03 -21.57
N GLU A 629 19.40 27.23 -22.07
CA GLU A 629 19.66 27.53 -23.49
C GLU A 629 19.10 26.41 -24.39
N GLU A 630 19.42 25.15 -24.10
CA GLU A 630 18.94 24.00 -24.86
C GLU A 630 17.40 23.84 -24.80
N LEU A 631 16.79 24.09 -23.63
CA LEU A 631 15.34 24.10 -23.47
C LEU A 631 14.69 25.24 -24.29
N ALA A 632 15.32 26.41 -24.34
CA ALA A 632 14.81 27.55 -25.11
C ALA A 632 14.84 27.28 -26.62
N GLU A 633 15.88 26.62 -27.12
CA GLU A 633 16.00 26.16 -28.52
C GLU A 633 14.87 25.18 -28.90
N ASN A 634 14.48 24.31 -27.97
CA ASN A 634 13.43 23.30 -28.19
C ASN A 634 12.01 23.76 -27.79
N SER A 635 11.79 25.07 -27.63
CA SER A 635 10.57 25.59 -26.99
C SER A 635 9.25 25.23 -27.69
N ALA A 636 9.20 25.19 -29.02
CA ALA A 636 7.98 24.83 -29.75
C ALA A 636 7.52 23.40 -29.43
N SER A 637 8.45 22.44 -29.45
CA SER A 637 8.19 21.03 -29.16
C SER A 637 7.81 20.81 -27.68
N LEU A 638 8.48 21.52 -26.75
CA LEU A 638 8.18 21.41 -25.32
C LEU A 638 6.79 21.93 -24.98
N MET A 639 6.36 23.03 -25.59
CA MET A 639 5.03 23.60 -25.36
C MET A 639 3.91 22.72 -25.92
N ALA A 640 4.17 21.96 -26.99
CA ALA A 640 3.22 21.00 -27.54
C ALA A 640 2.99 19.79 -26.61
N SER A 641 4.03 19.33 -25.90
CA SER A 641 3.95 18.17 -25.01
C SER A 641 3.53 18.51 -23.57
N GLY A 642 2.72 17.65 -22.94
CA GLY A 642 2.30 17.82 -21.54
C GLY A 642 3.46 17.78 -20.55
N CYS A 643 4.39 16.83 -20.70
CA CYS A 643 5.60 16.74 -19.87
C CYS A 643 6.57 17.89 -20.14
N GLY A 644 6.71 18.31 -21.40
CA GLY A 644 7.51 19.47 -21.79
C GLY A 644 7.02 20.77 -21.14
N ARG A 645 5.71 21.02 -21.13
CA ARG A 645 5.09 22.14 -20.40
C ARG A 645 5.34 22.08 -18.89
N SER A 646 5.44 20.89 -18.32
CA SER A 646 5.80 20.74 -16.91
C SER A 646 7.25 21.17 -16.65
N VAL A 647 8.20 20.68 -17.46
CA VAL A 647 9.61 21.10 -17.36
C VAL A 647 9.76 22.60 -17.61
N TRP A 648 9.05 23.15 -18.58
CA TRP A 648 9.04 24.58 -18.91
C TRP A 648 8.66 25.45 -17.71
N ARG A 649 7.61 25.04 -16.97
CA ARG A 649 7.18 25.70 -15.73
C ARG A 649 8.21 25.55 -14.62
N THR A 650 8.71 24.33 -14.39
CA THR A 650 9.74 24.04 -13.38
C THR A 650 10.97 24.92 -13.55
N TRP A 651 11.46 25.05 -14.78
CA TRP A 651 12.67 25.82 -15.08
C TRP A 651 12.42 27.33 -15.21
N GLY A 652 11.18 27.79 -15.05
CA GLY A 652 10.84 29.22 -15.18
C GLY A 652 11.22 29.79 -16.54
N MET A 653 11.05 29.01 -17.61
CA MET A 653 11.59 29.35 -18.94
C MET A 653 10.95 30.60 -19.57
N ASP A 654 9.74 30.98 -19.16
CA ASP A 654 9.11 32.26 -19.53
C ASP A 654 9.87 33.45 -18.93
N LEU A 655 10.33 33.33 -17.69
CA LEU A 655 11.17 34.33 -17.04
C LEU A 655 12.55 34.37 -17.69
N TYR A 656 13.13 33.21 -18.01
CA TYR A 656 14.40 33.12 -18.74
C TYR A 656 14.35 33.86 -20.09
N LYS A 657 13.28 33.67 -20.89
CA LYS A 657 13.11 34.32 -22.20
C LYS A 657 12.86 35.83 -22.09
N ARG A 658 12.03 36.26 -21.12
CA ARG A 658 11.63 37.67 -21.01
C ARG A 658 12.63 38.51 -20.23
N ARG A 659 13.17 37.97 -19.15
CA ARG A 659 13.99 38.68 -18.14
C ARG A 659 15.12 37.76 -17.65
N ARG A 660 16.07 37.45 -18.53
CA ARG A 660 17.22 36.56 -18.25
C ARG A 660 18.03 36.98 -17.02
N ARG A 661 18.15 38.27 -16.72
CA ARG A 661 18.89 38.78 -15.54
C ARG A 661 18.23 38.36 -14.22
N GLU A 662 16.92 38.55 -14.09
CA GLU A 662 16.16 38.14 -12.89
C GLU A 662 16.19 36.61 -12.71
N TRP A 663 16.08 35.86 -13.82
CA TRP A 663 16.22 34.40 -13.77
C TRP A 663 17.62 33.97 -13.30
N MET A 664 18.67 34.65 -13.75
CA MET A 664 20.05 34.41 -13.30
C MET A 664 20.25 34.73 -11.82
N GLU A 665 19.59 35.76 -11.30
CA GLU A 665 19.61 36.09 -9.86
C GLU A 665 18.97 34.97 -9.05
N ILE A 666 17.80 34.47 -9.45
CA ILE A 666 17.17 33.28 -8.84
C ILE A 666 18.13 32.08 -8.88
N CYS A 667 18.80 31.87 -10.01
CA CYS A 667 19.75 30.77 -10.16
C CYS A 667 20.99 30.88 -9.27
N ARG A 668 21.38 32.10 -8.88
CA ARG A 668 22.54 32.37 -8.00
C ARG A 668 22.16 32.41 -6.52
N ALA A 669 20.90 32.69 -6.21
CA ALA A 669 20.39 32.81 -4.85
C ALA A 669 20.35 31.46 -4.09
N GLY A 670 20.54 30.34 -4.78
CA GLY A 670 20.62 29.00 -4.19
C GLY A 670 19.27 28.48 -3.66
N ARG A 671 19.32 27.45 -2.82
CA ARG A 671 18.12 26.75 -2.29
C ARG A 671 17.23 27.66 -1.44
N ASP A 672 17.82 28.52 -0.61
CA ASP A 672 17.08 29.39 0.31
C ASP A 672 16.61 30.69 -0.38
N GLY A 673 17.39 31.21 -1.33
CA GLY A 673 17.08 32.44 -2.04
C GLY A 673 16.01 32.32 -3.13
N GLU A 674 15.77 31.13 -3.69
CA GLU A 674 14.64 30.91 -4.62
C GLU A 674 13.29 31.14 -3.93
N ARG A 675 13.14 30.66 -2.69
CA ARG A 675 11.92 30.81 -1.88
C ARG A 675 11.61 32.27 -1.55
N ASP A 676 12.66 33.08 -1.38
CA ASP A 676 12.53 34.52 -1.08
C ASP A 676 12.38 35.37 -2.35
N ALA A 677 13.03 35.01 -3.46
CA ALA A 677 12.84 35.66 -4.76
C ALA A 677 11.39 35.47 -5.29
N LEU A 678 10.78 34.32 -5.03
CA LEU A 678 9.38 34.05 -5.35
C LEU A 678 8.40 34.86 -4.48
N LYS A 679 8.74 35.15 -3.23
CA LYS A 679 7.94 36.03 -2.36
C LYS A 679 8.05 37.50 -2.75
N MET A 680 9.24 37.95 -3.15
CA MET A 680 9.49 39.32 -3.59
C MET A 680 8.85 39.64 -4.95
N GLY A 681 8.59 38.63 -5.79
CA GLY A 681 7.90 38.78 -7.08
C GLY A 681 6.38 38.99 -7.01
N ASN A 682 5.75 38.83 -5.83
CA ASN A 682 4.31 39.01 -5.64
C ASN A 682 3.88 40.47 -5.35
N GLY A 683 4.82 41.43 -5.44
CA GLY A 683 4.57 42.85 -5.17
C GLY A 683 4.00 43.67 -6.32
N GLU A 684 4.00 43.18 -7.57
CA GLU A 684 3.50 43.95 -8.71
C GLU A 684 2.69 43.08 -9.69
N GLU A 685 1.48 43.54 -10.01
CA GLU A 685 0.51 42.88 -10.88
C GLU A 685 1.09 42.48 -12.24
N LYS A 686 1.04 41.18 -12.56
CA LYS A 686 0.79 40.65 -13.93
C LYS A 686 0.40 39.17 -13.87
N LYS A 687 -0.80 38.87 -14.35
CA LYS A 687 -1.33 37.51 -14.56
C LYS A 687 -0.34 36.64 -15.36
N GLY A 688 0.09 35.55 -14.74
CA GLY A 688 1.03 34.56 -15.28
C GLY A 688 1.75 33.84 -14.14
N VAL A 689 0.98 33.23 -13.24
CA VAL A 689 1.47 32.75 -11.94
C VAL A 689 2.22 31.43 -12.10
N PHE A 690 3.51 31.47 -11.78
CA PHE A 690 4.36 30.35 -11.41
C PHE A 690 3.75 29.66 -10.18
N VAL A 691 3.37 28.38 -10.30
CA VAL A 691 2.87 27.58 -9.18
C VAL A 691 4.06 26.83 -8.57
N GLY A 692 4.38 27.15 -7.31
CA GLY A 692 5.46 26.51 -6.56
C GLY A 692 5.24 25.01 -6.33
N PHE A 693 6.34 24.31 -6.09
CA PHE A 693 6.40 22.86 -5.88
C PHE A 693 5.77 22.42 -4.55
N PRO A 694 5.04 21.28 -4.54
CA PRO A 694 4.79 20.53 -3.31
C PRO A 694 5.96 19.57 -3.03
N GLU A 695 6.66 19.76 -1.90
CA GLU A 695 7.56 18.74 -1.34
C GLU A 695 6.80 17.90 -0.30
N HIS A 696 6.91 16.58 -0.43
CA HIS A 696 6.75 15.60 0.65
C HIS A 696 8.00 15.66 1.53
N ASP A 697 7.90 16.11 2.79
CA ASP A 697 8.72 15.51 3.87
C ASP A 697 8.16 15.81 5.28
N GLU A 698 8.49 14.89 6.17
CA GLU A 698 8.02 14.67 7.53
C GLU A 698 8.58 15.68 8.56
N GLY A 699 7.72 16.10 9.50
CA GLY A 699 8.03 16.43 10.90
C GLY A 699 9.02 17.56 11.24
N ARG A 700 8.49 18.75 11.60
CA ARG A 700 8.44 19.27 13.00
C ARG A 700 8.00 20.74 13.07
N GLU A 701 7.06 20.98 13.99
CA GLU A 701 6.89 22.13 14.89
C GLU A 701 6.90 23.57 14.33
N GLY A 702 5.70 24.12 14.17
CA GLY A 702 5.24 25.30 14.91
C GLY A 702 5.72 26.68 14.47
N GLU A 703 4.97 27.35 13.58
CA GLU A 703 4.62 28.76 13.77
C GLU A 703 3.38 29.21 12.97
N SER A 704 2.60 30.08 13.61
CA SER A 704 1.22 30.46 13.37
C SER A 704 0.86 31.00 11.98
N ALA A 705 -0.14 30.39 11.33
CA ALA A 705 -0.80 30.91 10.13
C ALA A 705 -1.82 31.99 10.49
N LYS A 706 -1.56 33.24 10.08
CA LYS A 706 -2.55 34.34 10.07
C LYS A 706 -3.59 34.10 8.98
N ARG A 707 -4.70 33.44 9.30
CA ARG A 707 -5.92 33.46 8.46
C ARG A 707 -6.65 34.80 8.65
N HIS A 708 -7.05 35.41 7.54
CA HIS A 708 -7.89 36.61 7.52
C HIS A 708 -9.27 36.27 8.12
N MET A 709 -9.54 36.70 9.36
CA MET A 709 -10.88 36.64 9.96
C MET A 709 -11.82 37.68 9.35
N LYS A 710 -13.06 37.28 9.07
CA LYS A 710 -14.14 38.16 8.63
C LYS A 710 -14.54 39.12 9.77
N ALA A 711 -15.01 40.31 9.42
CA ALA A 711 -15.29 41.41 10.37
C ALA A 711 -16.30 41.06 11.50
N ILE A 712 -17.15 40.05 11.27
CA ILE A 712 -18.14 39.56 12.25
C ILE A 712 -17.47 38.81 13.41
N ASP A 713 -16.38 38.08 13.15
CA ASP A 713 -15.69 37.33 14.19
C ASP A 713 -14.88 38.24 15.12
N ARG A 714 -14.33 39.34 14.58
CA ARG A 714 -13.72 40.42 15.40
C ARG A 714 -14.73 41.10 16.33
N ALA A 715 -16.00 41.19 15.94
CA ALA A 715 -17.05 41.76 16.79
C ALA A 715 -17.41 40.79 17.93
N ARG A 716 -17.48 39.48 17.65
CA ARG A 716 -17.72 38.44 18.65
C ARG A 716 -16.57 38.30 19.65
N GLU A 717 -15.32 38.36 19.19
CA GLU A 717 -14.14 38.35 20.08
C GLU A 717 -14.09 39.56 21.01
N ARG A 718 -14.46 40.76 20.52
CA ARG A 718 -14.55 41.97 21.37
C ARG A 718 -15.62 41.82 22.44
N HIS A 719 -16.75 41.21 22.12
CA HIS A 719 -17.83 40.97 23.08
C HIS A 719 -17.46 39.92 24.14
N VAL A 720 -16.75 38.85 23.73
CA VAL A 720 -16.24 37.81 24.64
C VAL A 720 -15.10 38.35 25.54
N ARG A 721 -14.23 39.22 24.99
CA ARG A 721 -13.15 39.87 25.76
C ARG A 721 -13.68 40.86 26.78
N ALA A 722 -14.72 41.62 26.45
CA ALA A 722 -15.41 42.50 27.40
C ALA A 722 -16.11 41.72 28.54
N LYS A 723 -16.65 40.52 28.24
CA LYS A 723 -17.26 39.64 29.25
C LYS A 723 -16.22 38.99 30.17
N ARG A 724 -15.02 38.68 29.66
CA ARG A 724 -13.88 38.17 30.47
C ARG A 724 -13.24 39.22 31.37
N SER A 725 -13.16 40.49 30.95
CA SER A 725 -12.64 41.57 31.80
C SER A 725 -13.58 41.95 32.95
N GLY A 726 -14.90 41.77 32.78
CA GLY A 726 -15.88 42.00 33.85
C GLY A 726 -15.87 40.95 34.96
N ALA A 727 -15.50 39.69 34.64
CA ALA A 727 -15.47 38.59 35.61
C ALA A 727 -14.18 38.56 36.47
N SER A 728 -13.07 39.12 35.98
CA SER A 728 -11.79 39.13 36.70
C SER A 728 -11.75 40.12 37.87
N GLY A 729 -12.54 41.21 37.81
CA GLY A 729 -12.58 42.22 38.88
C GLY A 729 -13.29 41.74 40.15
N ALA A 730 -14.31 40.90 40.02
CA ALA A 730 -15.09 40.40 41.15
C ALA A 730 -14.39 39.29 41.95
N ASN A 731 -13.43 38.57 41.34
CA ASN A 731 -12.73 37.46 42.00
C ASN A 731 -11.47 37.91 42.74
N ALA A 732 -10.89 39.06 42.40
CA ALA A 732 -9.72 39.62 43.06
C ALA A 732 -10.05 40.22 44.45
N GLN A 733 -11.19 40.90 44.58
CA GLN A 733 -11.65 41.45 45.87
C GLN A 733 -11.99 40.36 46.90
N LYS A 734 -12.42 39.18 46.45
CA LYS A 734 -12.79 38.06 47.33
C LYS A 734 -11.58 37.28 47.88
N VAL A 735 -10.41 37.43 47.26
CA VAL A 735 -9.16 36.77 47.67
C VAL A 735 -8.37 37.63 48.65
N GLU A 736 -8.35 38.96 48.48
CA GLU A 736 -7.71 39.88 49.44
C GLU A 736 -8.40 39.88 50.83
N GLU A 737 -9.72 39.69 50.88
CA GLU A 737 -10.47 39.65 52.14
C GLU A 737 -10.22 38.34 52.94
N ARG A 738 -9.91 37.24 52.24
CA ARG A 738 -9.56 35.94 52.85
C ARG A 738 -8.13 35.87 53.36
N VAL A 739 -7.19 36.61 52.75
CA VAL A 739 -5.79 36.64 53.20
C VAL A 739 -5.63 37.49 54.47
N ARG A 740 -6.38 38.60 54.61
CA ARG A 740 -6.38 39.40 55.86
C ARG A 740 -7.01 38.71 57.06
N SER A 741 -7.84 37.70 56.83
CA SER A 741 -8.50 36.93 57.90
C SER A 741 -7.62 35.80 58.47
N ALA A 742 -6.50 35.46 57.81
CA ALA A 742 -5.63 34.34 58.19
C ALA A 742 -4.37 34.76 58.97
N GLU A 743 -4.07 36.06 59.09
CA GLU A 743 -2.90 36.57 59.83
C GLU A 743 -3.22 37.02 61.27
N THR A 744 -4.41 36.71 61.81
CA THR A 744 -4.81 37.11 63.19
C THR A 744 -5.15 35.95 64.11
N VAL A 745 -4.65 34.74 63.84
CA VAL A 745 -4.67 33.63 64.82
C VAL A 745 -3.36 32.84 64.75
N VAL A 746 -2.31 33.39 65.39
CA VAL A 746 -1.42 32.68 66.32
C VAL A 746 -1.14 33.63 67.47
#